data_AF-A0A3N1T0G6-F1
#
_entry.id   AF-A0A3N1T0G6-F1
#
_cell.length_a   1.000
_cell.length_b   1.000
_cell.length_c   1.000
_cell.angle_alpha   90.00
_cell.angle_beta   90.00
_cell.angle_gamma   90.00
#
_symmetry.space_group_name_H-M   'P 1'
#
loop_
_entity.id
_entity.type
_entity.pdbx_description
1 polymer ?
#
loop_
_entity_poly.entity_id
_entity_poly.type
_entity_poly.pdbx_seq_one_letter_code
_entity_poly.pdbx_strand_id
1 'polypeptide(L)'
;MNRRGGVLKQNHRKDLKKRRMLYGVGAAVVATATIGTVAMASQDTVTTDSKPASAAAALQTQFKDAAREFDVPQSVLMAVSYRQTLWESHDGEPSTSGAYNVMGLTRVTEDDIEQPTDAERLAHLNMSGDPAVTKHFDAERALRTLPKRVDTGAAELHTLDEAAKLIDKPAGAVQDDTAQSIRAGAALLAKYQREATDSLPDDAGKWYPAVARYSQAPDTKGATLFANRVFESVRNGESRLTADGQQLSLPADPSVTPVKPANMPLAATNASTTATPAPECPSGLNCDFRPAGYKQNSSAPDDFGNYNVADRPGSGEDIRYIVIHDTEGGYDGSLATFQNPASYASAHYLIRAKDGLVTQMVETRNEAWHAANKTVNMHSVGIEHEGYAIKSGSWYTEPQYESSATLVKYLAARFSIPLDREHIIGHDEVPGVLDGNVAGQHWDPGPFWDWNHYMSLIGAPTGASGAGGPVKAGQVVRVVPPFTTANQPTLTYGGSTVAKQPTNFGYLYTSASTTSAMISDPYIPNVKATDGPNWGNKVVAGGQYVVAEAKADWTAIWYGGKKAWFQNPGGQFTKAVAKTAQPVLKPKAGVTSIPVYGRAYPEDAAYAGTGVPVQDKNDQSLSKYTVPAGQAYPQVGPAQAGDYWFAGTFAGTADNDRTLVKGSTNLFYPIRYNHRIAWVKASDVQQANSTVPDAGTDRYNIIGRDNAGDMWQYQGTGSATSPYYKRYLMGYGWQNYTAITAMTAMRADGTGDITARDKDGVLWYYRGSGNPDKPYLARLKVGSGWNQYDGIWGMRDLDGDGKADMIARNGSGVIYFYKGTGDPTKPFAPKAQIGTGWQIYDAVVSTGDLNGDGKADFVARDKSGVLWTYTGTGSATAPYAKRVQIGSGWGAYKLMLGPSDLNRDGIGDLIGVNGSGELWYYKGTGDAAQPFDTKAQVGTGWQIYNSLF
;
A
#
# COMPACT_ATOMS: atom_id res chain seq x y z
N MET A 1 -38.91 47.99 0.84
CA MET A 1 -38.63 49.24 1.58
C MET A 1 -37.56 48.96 2.64
N ASN A 2 -36.53 49.81 2.69
CA ASN A 2 -35.30 49.72 3.50
C ASN A 2 -35.52 49.67 5.03
N ARG A 3 -34.68 48.92 5.78
CA ARG A 3 -33.57 49.46 6.61
C ARG A 3 -32.83 48.39 7.44
N ARG A 4 -31.58 48.77 7.76
CA ARG A 4 -30.47 48.08 8.46
C ARG A 4 -30.68 47.83 9.96
N GLY A 5 -30.01 46.78 10.47
CA GLY A 5 -29.04 46.83 11.57
C GLY A 5 -29.52 46.73 13.03
N GLY A 6 -28.89 45.83 13.82
CA GLY A 6 -28.96 45.89 15.29
C GLY A 6 -28.60 44.59 16.05
N VAL A 7 -27.32 44.50 16.43
CA VAL A 7 -26.67 43.75 17.53
C VAL A 7 -27.57 43.23 18.68
N LEU A 8 -27.31 41.99 19.16
CA LEU A 8 -27.39 41.65 20.60
C LEU A 8 -26.44 40.49 21.04
N LYS A 9 -25.46 40.91 21.85
CA LYS A 9 -24.55 40.27 22.81
C LYS A 9 -24.80 38.83 23.34
N GLN A 10 -23.65 38.14 23.44
CA GLN A 10 -23.12 37.26 24.52
C GLN A 10 -23.98 37.03 25.78
N ASN A 11 -24.16 35.74 26.15
CA ASN A 11 -23.61 35.14 27.40
C ASN A 11 -24.20 33.74 27.66
N HIS A 12 -23.38 32.69 27.63
CA HIS A 12 -23.19 31.77 28.77
C HIS A 12 -22.16 30.66 28.48
N ARG A 13 -21.51 30.22 29.57
CA ARG A 13 -20.65 29.04 29.76
C ARG A 13 -19.16 29.18 29.41
N LYS A 14 -18.46 29.85 30.32
CA LYS A 14 -17.18 29.34 30.87
C LYS A 14 -17.51 28.15 31.79
N ASP A 15 -16.91 27.00 31.55
CA ASP A 15 -15.92 26.35 32.43
C ASP A 15 -15.71 24.89 32.02
N LEU A 16 -14.45 24.44 32.07
CA LEU A 16 -13.88 23.10 31.78
C LEU A 16 -12.93 22.97 30.56
N LYS A 17 -12.11 24.00 30.29
CA LYS A 17 -10.82 23.82 29.57
C LYS A 17 -9.66 24.37 30.39
N LYS A 18 -9.21 23.60 31.40
CA LYS A 18 -7.90 23.74 32.03
C LYS A 18 -7.39 22.38 32.52
N ARG A 19 -6.65 21.67 31.67
CA ARG A 19 -5.47 20.86 32.05
C ARG A 19 -4.79 20.26 30.80
N ARG A 20 -3.88 21.03 30.20
CA ARG A 20 -2.48 20.66 29.92
C ARG A 20 -1.75 21.90 29.36
N MET A 21 -0.69 22.28 30.06
CA MET A 21 0.18 23.46 29.89
C MET A 21 0.96 23.38 28.57
N LEU A 22 1.02 24.46 27.78
CA LEU A 22 2.04 25.52 27.80
C LEU A 22 3.45 25.01 27.48
N TYR A 23 3.90 25.26 26.24
CA TYR A 23 5.15 25.95 25.94
C TYR A 23 5.01 26.68 24.60
N GLY A 24 5.18 28.00 24.60
CA GLY A 24 5.05 28.85 23.42
C GLY A 24 5.42 30.31 23.68
N VAL A 25 6.74 30.58 23.57
CA VAL A 25 7.40 31.79 23.02
C VAL A 25 7.28 33.13 23.75
N GLY A 26 8.44 33.76 23.98
CA GLY A 26 8.61 35.20 24.12
C GLY A 26 9.89 35.66 23.42
N ALA A 27 9.74 36.44 22.35
CA ALA A 27 10.82 37.12 21.63
C ALA A 27 11.08 38.51 22.23
N ALA A 28 12.33 38.98 22.18
CA ALA A 28 12.68 40.40 22.26
C ALA A 28 13.93 40.70 21.42
N VAL A 29 13.85 41.77 20.63
CA VAL A 29 14.81 42.31 19.66
C VAL A 29 15.66 43.41 20.32
N VAL A 30 16.98 43.47 20.10
CA VAL A 30 17.75 44.72 19.88
C VAL A 30 19.01 44.49 19.00
N ALA A 31 19.01 45.24 17.89
CA ALA A 31 20.01 45.81 16.96
C ALA A 31 21.56 45.60 17.02
N THR A 32 22.07 45.43 15.78
CA THR A 32 23.26 46.04 15.10
C THR A 32 24.71 45.62 15.40
N ALA A 33 25.37 45.01 14.40
CA ALA A 33 26.58 45.55 13.72
C ALA A 33 26.86 44.77 12.41
N THR A 34 27.53 45.46 11.48
CA THR A 34 27.56 45.27 10.01
C THR A 34 28.77 44.49 9.44
N ILE A 35 28.65 44.19 8.13
CA ILE A 35 29.67 43.94 7.07
C ILE A 35 30.06 42.48 6.80
N GLY A 36 29.85 42.05 5.54
CA GLY A 36 30.62 40.96 4.93
C GLY A 36 29.91 40.15 3.85
N THR A 37 29.61 40.75 2.68
CA THR A 37 29.26 40.00 1.45
C THR A 37 30.42 39.11 1.00
N VAL A 38 30.21 37.80 0.91
CA VAL A 38 30.86 36.94 -0.09
C VAL A 38 29.81 35.97 -0.63
N ALA A 39 29.47 36.14 -1.91
CA ALA A 39 28.70 35.19 -2.68
C ALA A 39 29.54 33.94 -2.93
N MET A 40 29.05 32.78 -2.51
CA MET A 40 29.45 31.49 -3.07
C MET A 40 28.19 30.66 -3.30
N ALA A 41 27.94 30.38 -4.58
CA ALA A 41 27.01 29.33 -4.98
C ALA A 41 27.54 28.00 -4.43
N SER A 42 26.71 27.29 -3.65
CA SER A 42 27.02 25.94 -3.20
C SER A 42 25.85 25.01 -3.51
N GLN A 43 26.22 23.94 -4.21
CA GLN A 43 25.41 22.85 -4.71
C GLN A 43 24.65 22.14 -3.60
N ASP A 44 23.45 21.68 -3.96
CA ASP A 44 22.58 20.80 -3.18
C ASP A 44 23.39 19.64 -2.58
N THR A 45 23.62 19.71 -1.28
CA THR A 45 24.25 18.63 -0.53
C THR A 45 23.15 17.86 0.20
N VAL A 46 23.14 16.56 -0.10
CA VAL A 46 22.44 15.45 0.55
C VAL A 46 21.99 15.76 1.98
N THR A 47 20.68 15.65 2.20
CA THR A 47 20.02 15.75 3.51
C THR A 47 20.66 14.80 4.52
N THR A 48 21.25 15.35 5.57
CA THR A 48 21.60 14.63 6.79
C THR A 48 20.32 14.16 7.47
N ASP A 49 20.01 12.86 7.38
CA ASP A 49 18.96 12.23 8.18
C ASP A 49 19.31 12.41 9.66
N SER A 50 18.51 13.24 10.33
CA SER A 50 18.44 13.31 11.79
C SER A 50 18.04 11.92 12.32
N LYS A 51 19.00 11.29 12.98
CA LYS A 51 18.96 9.98 13.65
C LYS A 51 17.71 9.83 14.56
N PRO A 52 16.81 8.86 14.34
CA PRO A 52 16.06 8.24 15.43
C PRO A 52 16.95 7.19 16.09
N ALA A 53 16.90 7.09 17.42
CA ALA A 53 17.40 5.90 18.12
C ALA A 53 16.68 4.65 17.56
N SER A 54 17.37 3.52 17.45
CA SER A 54 16.83 2.28 16.87
C SER A 54 15.52 1.84 17.56
N ALA A 55 14.40 1.95 16.86
CA ALA A 55 13.07 1.52 17.30
C ALA A 55 12.86 -0.01 17.11
N ALA A 56 13.85 -0.82 17.48
CA ALA A 56 13.72 -2.28 17.40
C ALA A 56 13.26 -2.86 18.76
N ALA A 57 12.11 -3.55 18.75
CA ALA A 57 11.59 -4.50 19.75
C ALA A 57 10.87 -4.00 21.02
N ALA A 58 10.54 -2.71 21.18
CA ALA A 58 9.76 -2.27 22.35
C ALA A 58 8.35 -2.89 22.36
N LEU A 59 7.61 -2.77 21.26
CA LEU A 59 6.22 -3.27 21.18
C LEU A 59 6.11 -4.80 21.28
N GLN A 60 6.98 -5.54 20.57
CA GLN A 60 7.05 -7.00 20.66
C GLN A 60 7.33 -7.48 22.09
N THR A 61 8.18 -6.76 22.83
CA THR A 61 8.48 -7.07 24.24
C THR A 61 7.28 -6.78 25.13
N GLN A 62 6.55 -5.68 24.91
CA GLN A 62 5.31 -5.38 25.64
C GLN A 62 4.26 -6.47 25.47
N PHE A 63 4.09 -7.01 24.25
CA PHE A 63 3.22 -8.17 24.02
C PHE A 63 3.66 -9.39 24.82
N LYS A 64 4.95 -9.70 24.81
CA LYS A 64 5.51 -10.84 25.56
C LYS A 64 5.31 -10.69 27.07
N ASP A 65 5.52 -9.49 27.61
CA ASP A 65 5.41 -9.22 29.04
C ASP A 65 3.95 -9.27 29.51
N ALA A 66 3.02 -8.66 28.76
CA ALA A 66 1.60 -8.72 29.08
C ALA A 66 1.02 -10.14 28.93
N ALA A 67 1.44 -10.89 27.90
CA ALA A 67 1.06 -12.29 27.73
C ALA A 67 1.43 -13.13 28.97
N ARG A 68 2.63 -12.91 29.52
CA ARG A 68 3.08 -13.55 30.76
C ARG A 68 2.33 -13.06 31.99
N GLU A 69 2.03 -11.77 32.07
CA GLU A 69 1.34 -11.18 33.23
C GLU A 69 -0.07 -11.74 33.43
N PHE A 70 -0.79 -12.01 32.33
CA PHE A 70 -2.21 -12.42 32.35
C PHE A 70 -2.45 -13.87 31.93
N ASP A 71 -1.39 -14.69 31.82
CA ASP A 71 -1.43 -16.08 31.38
C ASP A 71 -2.19 -16.27 30.04
N VAL A 72 -1.94 -15.36 29.08
CA VAL A 72 -2.49 -15.43 27.71
C VAL A 72 -1.39 -15.89 26.76
N PRO A 73 -1.61 -16.87 25.86
CA PRO A 73 -0.65 -17.22 24.83
C PRO A 73 -0.29 -15.99 23.99
N GLN A 74 1.01 -15.67 23.91
CA GLN A 74 1.49 -14.48 23.18
C GLN A 74 1.01 -14.47 21.72
N SER A 75 0.92 -15.65 21.08
CA SER A 75 0.42 -15.79 19.71
C SER A 75 -1.03 -15.34 19.56
N VAL A 76 -1.91 -15.69 20.51
CA VAL A 76 -3.32 -15.28 20.51
C VAL A 76 -3.43 -13.77 20.75
N LEU A 77 -2.72 -13.23 21.75
CA LEU A 77 -2.77 -11.80 22.08
C LEU A 77 -2.31 -10.94 20.88
N MET A 78 -1.19 -11.30 20.26
CA MET A 78 -0.70 -10.61 19.07
C MET A 78 -1.64 -10.76 17.88
N ALA A 79 -2.21 -11.95 17.65
CA ALA A 79 -3.15 -12.15 16.55
C ALA A 79 -4.47 -11.36 16.74
N VAL A 80 -4.99 -11.26 17.96
CA VAL A 80 -6.16 -10.41 18.27
C VAL A 80 -5.84 -8.95 17.98
N SER A 81 -4.72 -8.44 18.50
CA SER A 81 -4.28 -7.06 18.24
C SER A 81 -4.09 -6.80 16.74
N TYR A 82 -3.47 -7.74 16.01
CA TYR A 82 -3.29 -7.65 14.57
C TYR A 82 -4.63 -7.53 13.84
N ARG A 83 -5.61 -8.36 14.18
CA ARG A 83 -6.94 -8.34 13.55
C ARG A 83 -7.81 -7.16 13.94
N GLN A 84 -7.45 -6.41 14.98
CA GLN A 84 -8.15 -5.17 15.34
C GLN A 84 -7.54 -3.95 14.67
N THR A 85 -6.21 -3.82 14.71
CA THR A 85 -5.52 -2.55 14.37
C THR A 85 -4.24 -2.74 13.56
N LEU A 86 -3.89 -3.96 13.17
CA LEU A 86 -2.61 -4.28 12.52
C LEU A 86 -1.40 -3.87 13.39
N TRP A 87 -1.55 -3.93 14.72
CA TRP A 87 -0.58 -3.46 15.72
C TRP A 87 -0.30 -1.96 15.71
N GLU A 88 -1.12 -1.16 15.03
CA GLU A 88 -0.96 0.29 14.97
C GLU A 88 -1.50 0.95 16.25
N SER A 89 -0.73 1.88 16.83
CA SER A 89 -1.16 2.64 18.01
C SER A 89 -2.10 3.80 17.67
N HIS A 90 -2.08 4.25 16.41
CA HIS A 90 -2.79 5.42 15.91
C HIS A 90 -2.60 6.67 16.79
N ASP A 91 -1.44 6.80 17.43
CA ASP A 91 -1.09 7.89 18.34
C ASP A 91 -2.13 8.14 19.46
N GLY A 92 -2.90 7.11 19.84
CA GLY A 92 -3.93 7.21 20.88
C GLY A 92 -5.25 7.87 20.44
N GLU A 93 -5.41 8.12 19.15
CA GLU A 93 -6.63 8.65 18.57
C GLU A 93 -7.71 7.56 18.35
N PRO A 94 -9.01 7.90 18.21
CA PRO A 94 -10.09 6.92 17.98
C PRO A 94 -10.38 6.63 16.51
N SER A 95 -10.59 5.35 16.19
CA SER A 95 -11.22 4.93 14.93
C SER A 95 -12.64 5.48 14.76
N THR A 96 -13.22 5.25 13.59
CA THR A 96 -14.62 5.57 13.27
C THR A 96 -15.63 4.88 14.20
N SER A 97 -15.26 3.74 14.81
CA SER A 97 -16.07 3.01 15.79
C SER A 97 -15.73 3.33 17.25
N GLY A 98 -14.81 4.28 17.49
CA GLY A 98 -14.32 4.63 18.83
C GLY A 98 -13.35 3.62 19.43
N ALA A 99 -12.79 2.71 18.63
CA ALA A 99 -11.68 1.85 19.04
C ALA A 99 -10.36 2.63 19.14
N TYR A 100 -9.57 2.37 20.18
CA TYR A 100 -8.30 3.06 20.46
C TYR A 100 -7.12 2.10 20.55
N ASN A 101 -5.97 2.58 20.09
CA ASN A 101 -4.64 1.99 20.29
C ASN A 101 -4.54 0.52 19.84
N VAL A 102 -3.42 -0.15 20.10
CA VAL A 102 -3.08 -1.44 19.48
C VAL A 102 -4.08 -2.57 19.75
N MET A 103 -4.82 -2.53 20.86
CA MET A 103 -5.82 -3.57 21.18
C MET A 103 -7.23 -3.27 20.63
N GLY A 104 -7.46 -2.09 20.05
CA GLY A 104 -8.76 -1.73 19.47
C GLY A 104 -9.91 -1.70 20.50
N LEU A 105 -9.62 -1.25 21.73
CA LEU A 105 -10.62 -1.16 22.79
C LEU A 105 -11.51 0.07 22.58
N THR A 106 -12.83 -0.11 22.68
CA THR A 106 -13.84 0.89 22.32
C THR A 106 -14.25 1.80 23.48
N ARG A 107 -14.37 3.10 23.20
CA ARG A 107 -14.97 4.10 24.09
C ARG A 107 -15.66 5.21 23.30
N VAL A 108 -16.99 5.31 23.39
CA VAL A 108 -17.77 6.39 22.75
C VAL A 108 -18.69 7.05 23.76
N THR A 109 -18.54 8.35 23.96
CA THR A 109 -19.38 9.19 24.81
C THR A 109 -20.21 10.18 23.98
N GLU A 110 -21.22 10.82 24.58
CA GLU A 110 -22.03 11.82 23.87
C GLU A 110 -21.19 13.01 23.37
N ASP A 111 -20.12 13.36 24.09
CA ASP A 111 -19.22 14.47 23.73
C ASP A 111 -18.34 14.14 22.50
N ASP A 112 -18.21 12.86 22.14
CA ASP A 112 -17.42 12.40 20.99
C ASP A 112 -18.20 12.49 19.65
N ILE A 113 -19.52 12.73 19.70
CA ILE A 113 -20.36 12.79 18.51
C ILE A 113 -20.47 14.22 17.98
N GLU A 114 -19.74 14.49 16.91
CA GLU A 114 -19.93 15.70 16.11
C GLU A 114 -21.22 15.60 15.27
N GLN A 115 -22.05 16.64 15.32
CA GLN A 115 -23.30 16.70 14.56
C GLN A 115 -23.05 17.36 13.20
N PRO A 116 -23.30 16.68 12.07
CA PRO A 116 -23.05 17.23 10.76
C PRO A 116 -24.01 18.41 10.46
N THR A 117 -23.49 19.42 9.79
CA THR A 117 -24.27 20.54 9.26
C THR A 117 -25.29 20.05 8.22
N ASP A 118 -26.31 20.87 7.93
CA ASP A 118 -27.28 20.54 6.87
C ASP A 118 -26.59 20.44 5.50
N ALA A 119 -25.54 21.24 5.26
CA ALA A 119 -24.78 21.21 4.01
C ALA A 119 -24.02 19.90 3.83
N GLU A 120 -23.36 19.39 4.88
CA GLU A 120 -22.68 18.10 4.87
C GLU A 120 -23.68 16.96 4.64
N ARG A 121 -24.81 16.97 5.35
CA ARG A 121 -25.86 15.95 5.14
C ARG A 121 -26.44 15.94 3.73
N LEU A 122 -26.57 17.11 3.09
CA LEU A 122 -27.08 17.22 1.72
C LEU A 122 -26.07 16.78 0.66
N ALA A 123 -24.76 16.86 0.94
CA ALA A 123 -23.73 16.48 -0.01
C ALA A 123 -23.81 15.00 -0.40
N HIS A 124 -24.37 14.14 0.45
CA HIS A 124 -24.48 12.69 0.25
C HIS A 124 -25.82 12.23 -0.35
N LEU A 125 -26.62 13.15 -0.88
CA LEU A 125 -27.95 12.88 -1.43
C LEU A 125 -28.01 13.17 -2.93
N ASN A 126 -29.04 12.66 -3.61
CA ASN A 126 -29.23 12.82 -5.07
C ASN A 126 -28.05 12.28 -5.90
N MET A 127 -27.83 10.98 -5.77
CA MET A 127 -26.69 10.26 -6.36
C MET A 127 -27.07 9.49 -7.64
N SER A 128 -28.24 9.78 -8.22
CA SER A 128 -28.74 9.10 -9.43
C SER A 128 -27.87 9.36 -10.65
N GLY A 129 -27.31 10.57 -10.77
CA GLY A 129 -26.58 11.00 -11.97
C GLY A 129 -27.46 11.06 -13.23
N ASP A 130 -28.79 10.93 -13.07
CA ASP A 130 -29.77 10.88 -14.14
C ASP A 130 -30.64 12.16 -14.09
N PRO A 131 -30.57 13.03 -15.12
CA PRO A 131 -31.38 14.25 -15.18
C PRO A 131 -32.90 14.00 -15.07
N ALA A 132 -33.39 12.84 -15.52
CA ALA A 132 -34.81 12.49 -15.45
C ALA A 132 -35.28 12.32 -14.00
N VAL A 133 -34.38 11.89 -13.11
CA VAL A 133 -34.62 11.64 -11.69
C VAL A 133 -34.30 12.90 -10.86
N THR A 134 -33.16 13.53 -11.11
CA THR A 134 -32.65 14.66 -10.30
C THR A 134 -33.61 15.85 -10.22
N LYS A 135 -34.49 16.03 -11.22
CA LYS A 135 -35.48 17.12 -11.25
C LYS A 135 -36.49 17.09 -10.08
N HIS A 136 -36.66 15.92 -9.43
CA HIS A 136 -37.64 15.72 -8.35
C HIS A 136 -37.03 15.82 -6.94
N PHE A 137 -35.70 15.99 -6.83
CA PHE A 137 -35.04 16.06 -5.53
C PHE A 137 -35.41 17.33 -4.75
N ASP A 138 -35.89 17.16 -3.52
CA ASP A 138 -36.22 18.23 -2.57
C ASP A 138 -35.33 18.12 -1.31
N ALA A 139 -34.37 19.04 -1.21
CA ALA A 139 -33.40 19.10 -0.12
C ALA A 139 -34.05 19.29 1.27
N GLU A 140 -35.11 20.11 1.39
CA GLU A 140 -35.77 20.36 2.68
C GLU A 140 -36.59 19.16 3.14
N ARG A 141 -37.25 18.46 2.21
CA ARG A 141 -37.96 17.22 2.49
C ARG A 141 -36.99 16.13 2.95
N ALA A 142 -35.86 15.97 2.26
CA ALA A 142 -34.86 14.98 2.63
C ALA A 142 -34.30 15.24 4.04
N LEU A 143 -33.86 16.47 4.34
CA LEU A 143 -33.28 16.81 5.65
C LEU A 143 -34.23 16.57 6.83
N ARG A 144 -35.53 16.84 6.68
CA ARG A 144 -36.53 16.65 7.75
C ARG A 144 -36.75 15.20 8.17
N THR A 145 -36.40 14.25 7.31
CA THR A 145 -36.72 12.83 7.48
C THR A 145 -35.53 12.01 7.99
N LEU A 146 -34.35 12.62 8.12
CA LEU A 146 -33.14 11.96 8.64
C LEU A 146 -33.10 11.96 10.19
N PRO A 147 -32.58 10.88 10.81
CA PRO A 147 -32.46 10.78 12.27
C PRO A 147 -31.53 11.85 12.85
N LYS A 148 -31.84 12.33 14.06
CA LYS A 148 -31.17 13.49 14.71
C LYS A 148 -30.25 13.15 15.89
N ARG A 149 -30.20 11.90 16.37
CA ARG A 149 -29.41 11.50 17.54
C ARG A 149 -28.88 10.08 17.38
N VAL A 150 -27.66 9.86 17.86
CA VAL A 150 -26.98 8.55 17.94
C VAL A 150 -27.03 8.06 19.39
N ASP A 151 -27.32 6.77 19.59
CA ASP A 151 -27.30 6.12 20.91
C ASP A 151 -25.88 5.62 21.23
N THR A 152 -25.32 6.05 22.37
CA THR A 152 -23.97 5.66 22.83
C THR A 152 -23.99 4.72 24.03
N GLY A 153 -25.16 4.26 24.48
CA GLY A 153 -25.30 3.46 25.71
C GLY A 153 -24.91 1.99 25.59
N ALA A 154 -24.65 1.49 24.38
CA ALA A 154 -24.40 0.08 24.12
C ALA A 154 -23.07 -0.39 24.76
N ALA A 155 -23.07 -1.53 25.45
CA ALA A 155 -21.91 -2.00 26.23
C ALA A 155 -20.66 -2.26 25.37
N GLU A 156 -20.84 -2.64 24.10
CA GLU A 156 -19.77 -2.75 23.12
C GLU A 156 -19.08 -1.43 22.78
N LEU A 157 -19.65 -0.27 23.14
CA LEU A 157 -18.99 1.03 22.95
C LEU A 157 -18.12 1.43 24.13
N HIS A 158 -17.98 0.59 25.16
CA HIS A 158 -17.30 0.93 26.43
C HIS A 158 -16.35 -0.17 26.92
N THR A 159 -15.77 -0.96 26.02
CA THR A 159 -14.83 -2.04 26.41
C THR A 159 -13.52 -1.54 26.99
N LEU A 160 -13.08 -0.33 26.61
CA LEU A 160 -11.89 0.31 27.16
C LEU A 160 -12.06 0.61 28.65
N ASP A 161 -13.22 1.14 29.05
CA ASP A 161 -13.52 1.45 30.45
C ASP A 161 -13.53 0.19 31.32
N GLU A 162 -14.03 -0.93 30.79
CA GLU A 162 -14.01 -2.21 31.49
C GLU A 162 -12.58 -2.77 31.59
N ALA A 163 -11.83 -2.76 30.50
CA ALA A 163 -10.46 -3.28 30.47
C ALA A 163 -9.51 -2.47 31.38
N ALA A 164 -9.70 -1.15 31.47
CA ALA A 164 -8.91 -0.27 32.33
C ALA A 164 -9.05 -0.62 33.82
N LYS A 165 -10.26 -1.02 34.26
CA LYS A 165 -10.49 -1.48 35.65
C LYS A 165 -9.70 -2.74 35.98
N LEU A 166 -9.56 -3.67 35.02
CA LEU A 166 -8.88 -4.94 35.23
C LEU A 166 -7.37 -4.77 35.53
N ILE A 167 -6.79 -3.65 35.15
CA ILE A 167 -5.37 -3.33 35.37
C ILE A 167 -5.15 -2.18 36.36
N ASP A 168 -6.21 -1.73 37.04
CA ASP A 168 -6.22 -0.59 37.97
C ASP A 168 -5.61 0.68 37.37
N LYS A 169 -6.09 1.06 36.18
CA LYS A 169 -5.68 2.30 35.47
C LYS A 169 -6.88 3.15 35.05
N PRO A 170 -6.69 4.47 34.92
CA PRO A 170 -7.69 5.32 34.27
C PRO A 170 -7.78 5.02 32.78
N ALA A 171 -8.97 5.17 32.19
CA ALA A 171 -9.23 4.97 30.76
C ALA A 171 -8.24 5.73 29.85
N GLY A 172 -7.93 6.99 30.18
CA GLY A 172 -6.97 7.78 29.40
C GLY A 172 -5.56 7.17 29.33
N ALA A 173 -5.14 6.37 30.31
CA ALA A 173 -3.86 5.67 30.22
C ALA A 173 -3.92 4.51 29.22
N VAL A 174 -5.04 3.80 29.13
CA VAL A 174 -5.24 2.72 28.15
C VAL A 174 -5.37 3.28 26.73
N GLN A 175 -5.95 4.47 26.60
CA GLN A 175 -6.05 5.23 25.35
C GLN A 175 -4.68 5.67 24.84
N ASP A 176 -3.89 6.35 25.66
CA ASP A 176 -2.67 7.06 25.22
C ASP A 176 -1.39 6.20 25.27
N ASP A 177 -1.36 5.12 26.06
CA ASP A 177 -0.15 4.31 26.30
C ASP A 177 -0.32 2.89 25.74
N THR A 178 0.51 2.56 24.75
CA THR A 178 0.48 1.26 24.07
C THR A 178 0.73 0.08 25.01
N ALA A 179 1.61 0.21 26.00
CA ALA A 179 1.85 -0.87 26.96
C ALA A 179 0.63 -1.09 27.87
N GLN A 180 -0.06 -0.01 28.28
CA GLN A 180 -1.29 -0.14 29.04
C GLN A 180 -2.44 -0.69 28.19
N SER A 181 -2.52 -0.32 26.91
CA SER A 181 -3.47 -0.90 25.96
C SER A 181 -3.31 -2.42 25.86
N ILE A 182 -2.09 -2.91 25.66
CA ILE A 182 -1.80 -4.35 25.58
C ILE A 182 -2.15 -5.07 26.88
N ARG A 183 -1.75 -4.52 28.04
CA ARG A 183 -2.08 -5.10 29.36
C ARG A 183 -3.60 -5.18 29.56
N ALA A 184 -4.34 -4.11 29.25
CA ALA A 184 -5.78 -4.06 29.37
C ALA A 184 -6.47 -5.09 28.45
N GLY A 185 -6.03 -5.20 27.20
CA GLY A 185 -6.55 -6.18 26.25
C GLY A 185 -6.26 -7.63 26.66
N ALA A 186 -5.06 -7.91 27.18
CA ALA A 186 -4.70 -9.22 27.72
C ALA A 186 -5.54 -9.59 28.95
N ALA A 187 -5.72 -8.66 29.89
CA ALA A 187 -6.58 -8.86 31.05
C ALA A 187 -8.04 -9.14 30.66
N LEU A 188 -8.56 -8.42 29.65
CA LEU A 188 -9.91 -8.62 29.13
C LEU A 188 -10.08 -10.00 28.46
N LEU A 189 -9.10 -10.44 27.66
CA LEU A 189 -9.10 -11.80 27.09
C LEU A 189 -9.07 -12.87 28.18
N ALA A 190 -8.23 -12.72 29.20
CA ALA A 190 -8.16 -13.66 30.32
C ALA A 190 -9.48 -13.72 31.09
N LYS A 191 -10.14 -12.58 31.32
CA LYS A 191 -11.49 -12.52 31.91
C LYS A 191 -12.49 -13.32 31.09
N TYR A 192 -12.57 -13.08 29.78
CA TYR A 192 -13.50 -13.81 28.90
C TYR A 192 -13.21 -15.31 28.86
N GLN A 193 -11.94 -15.71 28.91
CA GLN A 193 -11.57 -17.13 28.92
C GLN A 193 -11.98 -17.82 30.22
N ARG A 194 -11.78 -17.17 31.37
CA ARG A 194 -12.24 -17.68 32.68
C ARG A 194 -13.76 -17.78 32.73
N GLU A 195 -14.47 -16.77 32.27
CA GLU A 195 -15.94 -16.78 32.20
C GLU A 195 -16.47 -17.93 31.32
N ALA A 196 -15.75 -18.28 30.25
CA ALA A 196 -16.18 -19.33 29.32
C ALA A 196 -15.80 -20.75 29.76
N THR A 197 -14.67 -20.93 30.44
CA THR A 197 -14.06 -22.27 30.63
C THR A 197 -13.48 -22.53 32.02
N ASP A 198 -13.53 -21.56 32.94
CA ASP A 198 -12.96 -21.64 34.29
C ASP A 198 -11.46 -22.02 34.33
N SER A 199 -10.71 -21.76 33.24
CA SER A 199 -9.28 -22.07 33.14
C SER A 199 -8.56 -21.12 32.18
N LEU A 200 -7.23 -21.02 32.31
CA LEU A 200 -6.34 -20.29 31.39
C LEU A 200 -5.30 -21.28 30.82
N PRO A 201 -5.62 -21.99 29.74
CA PRO A 201 -4.72 -23.01 29.19
C PRO A 201 -3.55 -22.41 28.42
N ASP A 202 -2.37 -23.02 28.50
CA ASP A 202 -1.19 -22.66 27.67
C ASP A 202 -1.43 -22.93 26.17
N ASP A 203 -2.32 -23.87 25.86
CA ASP A 203 -2.70 -24.24 24.49
C ASP A 203 -3.51 -23.13 23.84
N ALA A 204 -2.89 -22.42 22.88
CA ALA A 204 -3.50 -21.36 22.09
C ALA A 204 -4.83 -21.79 21.45
N GLY A 205 -4.98 -23.05 21.02
CA GLY A 205 -6.18 -23.55 20.35
C GLY A 205 -7.44 -23.50 21.22
N LYS A 206 -7.29 -23.47 22.55
CA LYS A 206 -8.42 -23.45 23.52
C LYS A 206 -8.97 -22.05 23.81
N TRP A 207 -8.36 -21.00 23.25
CA TRP A 207 -8.76 -19.60 23.49
C TRP A 207 -9.89 -19.09 22.58
N TYR A 208 -10.44 -19.96 21.73
CA TYR A 208 -11.52 -19.63 20.81
C TYR A 208 -12.72 -18.87 21.43
N PRO A 209 -13.31 -19.29 22.57
CA PRO A 209 -14.45 -18.57 23.15
C PRO A 209 -14.11 -17.13 23.55
N ALA A 210 -12.93 -16.91 24.15
CA ALA A 210 -12.50 -15.56 24.55
C ALA A 210 -12.27 -14.66 23.34
N VAL A 211 -11.59 -15.18 22.31
CA VAL A 211 -11.34 -14.45 21.05
C VAL A 211 -12.65 -14.06 20.37
N ALA A 212 -13.59 -14.98 20.26
CA ALA A 212 -14.87 -14.69 19.64
C ALA A 212 -15.68 -13.64 20.43
N ARG A 213 -15.64 -13.67 21.77
CA ARG A 213 -16.28 -12.64 22.61
C ARG A 213 -15.61 -11.28 22.45
N TYR A 214 -14.29 -11.26 22.27
CA TYR A 214 -13.49 -10.04 22.06
C TYR A 214 -13.86 -9.27 20.79
N SER A 215 -14.43 -9.94 19.78
CA SER A 215 -14.93 -9.29 18.55
C SER A 215 -16.03 -8.26 18.78
N GLN A 216 -16.75 -8.36 19.91
CA GLN A 216 -17.92 -7.54 20.22
C GLN A 216 -19.06 -7.64 19.19
N ALA A 217 -19.02 -8.63 18.31
CA ALA A 217 -20.11 -8.88 17.36
C ALA A 217 -21.41 -9.18 18.13
N PRO A 218 -22.55 -8.61 17.70
CA PRO A 218 -23.85 -8.85 18.32
C PRO A 218 -24.43 -10.23 17.95
N ASP A 219 -23.76 -10.99 17.09
CA ASP A 219 -24.24 -12.27 16.56
C ASP A 219 -23.12 -13.32 16.48
N THR A 220 -23.55 -14.59 16.40
CA THR A 220 -22.64 -15.76 16.35
C THR A 220 -21.80 -15.85 15.08
N LYS A 221 -22.30 -15.30 13.97
CA LYS A 221 -21.65 -15.38 12.66
C LYS A 221 -20.48 -14.40 12.61
N GLY A 222 -20.67 -13.16 13.05
CA GLY A 222 -19.61 -12.16 13.20
C GLY A 222 -18.53 -12.60 14.19
N ALA A 223 -18.93 -13.11 15.36
CA ALA A 223 -17.98 -13.60 16.36
C ALA A 223 -17.16 -14.81 15.86
N THR A 224 -17.79 -15.72 15.10
CA THR A 224 -17.12 -16.85 14.46
C THR A 224 -16.15 -16.38 13.37
N LEU A 225 -16.54 -15.40 12.57
CA LEU A 225 -15.71 -14.85 11.50
C LEU A 225 -14.41 -14.25 12.06
N PHE A 226 -14.52 -13.38 13.08
CA PHE A 226 -13.37 -12.78 13.75
C PHE A 226 -12.43 -13.85 14.34
N ALA A 227 -12.98 -14.81 15.09
CA ALA A 227 -12.17 -15.87 15.69
C ALA A 227 -11.44 -16.71 14.64
N ASN A 228 -12.10 -17.08 13.55
CA ASN A 228 -11.45 -17.83 12.47
C ASN A 228 -10.24 -17.08 11.89
N ARG A 229 -10.36 -15.76 11.66
CA ARG A 229 -9.28 -14.92 11.13
C ARG A 229 -8.11 -14.78 12.13
N VAL A 230 -8.40 -14.67 13.42
CA VAL A 230 -7.36 -14.66 14.47
C VAL A 230 -6.57 -15.98 14.45
N PHE A 231 -7.23 -17.13 14.41
CA PHE A 231 -6.54 -18.42 14.36
C PHE A 231 -5.86 -18.68 13.01
N GLU A 232 -6.32 -18.06 11.92
CA GLU A 232 -5.59 -18.03 10.66
C GLU A 232 -4.25 -17.29 10.80
N SER A 233 -4.22 -16.11 11.45
CA SER A 233 -2.96 -15.40 11.73
C SER A 233 -2.02 -16.21 12.60
N VAL A 234 -2.53 -16.92 13.63
CA VAL A 234 -1.69 -17.79 14.46
C VAL A 234 -1.05 -18.90 13.62
N ARG A 235 -1.83 -19.55 12.74
CA ARG A 235 -1.31 -20.67 11.92
C ARG A 235 -0.36 -20.23 10.83
N ASN A 236 -0.65 -19.09 10.18
CA ASN A 236 0.09 -18.62 9.02
C ASN A 236 1.26 -17.70 9.41
N GLY A 237 1.21 -17.12 10.61
CA GLY A 237 2.11 -16.05 11.06
C GLY A 237 1.77 -14.71 10.41
N GLU A 238 2.27 -13.64 11.00
CA GLU A 238 2.11 -12.26 10.50
C GLU A 238 3.42 -11.49 10.69
N SER A 239 3.69 -10.48 9.85
CA SER A 239 4.79 -9.55 10.08
C SER A 239 4.49 -8.20 9.46
N ARG A 240 4.84 -7.12 10.17
CA ARG A 240 4.54 -5.76 9.76
C ARG A 240 5.55 -4.77 10.35
N LEU A 241 5.77 -3.68 9.62
CA LEU A 241 6.35 -2.44 10.13
C LEU A 241 5.19 -1.46 10.32
N THR A 242 4.93 -1.05 11.55
CA THR A 242 3.86 -0.10 11.88
C THR A 242 4.22 1.31 11.39
N ALA A 243 3.24 2.20 11.34
CA ALA A 243 3.42 3.57 10.87
C ALA A 243 4.48 4.33 11.69
N ASP A 244 4.52 4.11 13.01
CA ASP A 244 5.52 4.69 13.92
C ASP A 244 6.90 3.99 13.87
N GLY A 245 7.07 3.00 12.99
CA GLY A 245 8.33 2.33 12.72
C GLY A 245 8.65 1.18 13.68
N GLN A 246 7.69 0.69 14.48
CA GLN A 246 7.87 -0.54 15.26
C GLN A 246 7.77 -1.76 14.35
N GLN A 247 8.69 -2.70 14.56
CA GLN A 247 8.72 -3.93 13.79
C GLN A 247 8.21 -5.12 14.63
N LEU A 248 7.27 -5.88 14.06
CA LEU A 248 6.65 -7.01 14.73
C LEU A 248 6.61 -8.26 13.84
N SER A 249 6.67 -9.41 14.50
CA SER A 249 6.47 -10.71 13.87
C SER A 249 5.73 -11.66 14.82
N LEU A 250 4.65 -12.22 14.32
CA LEU A 250 3.96 -13.38 14.86
C LEU A 250 4.46 -14.61 14.08
N PRO A 251 5.24 -15.51 14.69
CA PRO A 251 5.66 -16.74 14.03
C PRO A 251 4.46 -17.63 13.69
N ALA A 252 4.52 -18.27 12.52
CA ALA A 252 3.53 -19.24 12.09
C ALA A 252 3.58 -20.49 12.98
N ASP A 253 2.43 -20.90 13.53
CA ASP A 253 2.26 -22.17 14.22
C ASP A 253 1.12 -22.99 13.59
N PRO A 254 1.39 -23.73 12.50
CA PRO A 254 0.36 -24.51 11.81
C PRO A 254 -0.18 -25.67 12.64
N SER A 255 0.43 -25.99 13.80
CA SER A 255 -0.03 -27.08 14.68
C SER A 255 -1.24 -26.68 15.53
N VAL A 256 -1.49 -25.37 15.71
CA VAL A 256 -2.61 -24.86 16.50
C VAL A 256 -3.93 -25.24 15.84
N THR A 257 -4.75 -26.01 16.57
CA THR A 257 -6.09 -26.41 16.14
C THR A 257 -7.15 -25.71 17.02
N PRO A 258 -7.93 -24.76 16.49
CA PRO A 258 -8.93 -24.05 17.27
C PRO A 258 -10.05 -24.98 17.78
N VAL A 259 -10.32 -24.93 19.08
CA VAL A 259 -11.36 -25.73 19.76
C VAL A 259 -12.63 -24.89 19.89
N LYS A 260 -13.55 -25.06 18.95
CA LYS A 260 -14.84 -24.36 18.96
C LYS A 260 -15.78 -24.99 20.01
N PRO A 261 -16.33 -24.21 20.96
CA PRO A 261 -17.28 -24.76 21.93
C PRO A 261 -18.65 -25.04 21.27
N ALA A 262 -19.40 -25.97 21.85
CA ALA A 262 -20.73 -26.35 21.35
C ALA A 262 -21.76 -25.20 21.44
N ASN A 263 -21.66 -24.35 22.48
CA ASN A 263 -22.45 -23.15 22.67
C ASN A 263 -21.51 -21.96 22.88
N MET A 264 -21.70 -20.88 22.10
CA MET A 264 -20.95 -19.63 22.24
C MET A 264 -21.73 -18.67 23.15
N PRO A 265 -21.18 -18.19 24.27
CA PRO A 265 -21.82 -17.13 25.05
C PRO A 265 -21.65 -15.80 24.31
N LEU A 266 -22.73 -15.28 23.71
CA LEU A 266 -22.76 -13.99 23.03
C LEU A 266 -23.98 -13.19 23.50
N ALA A 267 -23.89 -11.86 23.40
CA ALA A 267 -25.03 -10.98 23.61
C ALA A 267 -26.03 -11.25 22.47
N ALA A 268 -27.14 -11.92 22.78
CA ALA A 268 -28.12 -12.32 21.79
C ALA A 268 -28.95 -11.12 21.32
N THR A 269 -29.06 -10.94 20.01
CA THR A 269 -30.21 -10.23 19.42
C THR A 269 -30.98 -11.17 18.50
N ASN A 270 -32.30 -11.16 18.64
CA ASN A 270 -33.23 -12.01 17.90
C ASN A 270 -33.19 -11.70 16.40
N ALA A 271 -33.17 -12.75 15.57
CA ALA A 271 -33.30 -12.63 14.12
C ALA A 271 -34.71 -12.14 13.73
N SER A 272 -34.78 -11.20 12.78
CA SER A 272 -36.03 -10.74 12.18
C SER A 272 -36.68 -11.85 11.34
N THR A 273 -38.01 -11.98 11.44
CA THR A 273 -38.84 -13.04 10.83
C THR A 273 -39.45 -12.65 9.48
N THR A 274 -39.01 -11.56 8.85
CA THR A 274 -39.54 -11.09 7.56
C THR A 274 -38.87 -11.79 6.38
N ALA A 275 -39.68 -12.20 5.40
CA ALA A 275 -39.25 -12.79 4.13
C ALA A 275 -38.44 -11.76 3.31
N THR A 276 -37.15 -11.69 3.57
CA THR A 276 -36.17 -10.90 2.83
C THR A 276 -35.42 -11.83 1.86
N PRO A 277 -35.05 -11.34 0.66
CA PRO A 277 -34.15 -12.09 -0.22
C PRO A 277 -32.87 -12.49 0.50
N ALA A 278 -32.34 -13.67 0.18
CA ALA A 278 -31.03 -14.07 0.70
C ALA A 278 -29.96 -13.11 0.15
N PRO A 279 -29.04 -12.60 0.99
CA PRO A 279 -27.99 -11.71 0.52
C PRO A 279 -27.05 -12.42 -0.46
N GLU A 280 -26.70 -11.71 -1.52
CA GLU A 280 -25.77 -12.10 -2.57
C GLU A 280 -24.33 -11.95 -2.09
N CYS A 281 -23.87 -12.89 -1.27
CA CYS A 281 -22.53 -12.84 -0.68
C CYS A 281 -21.88 -14.22 -0.57
N PRO A 282 -20.53 -14.30 -0.46
CA PRO A 282 -19.84 -15.58 -0.36
C PRO A 282 -20.15 -16.32 0.95
N SER A 283 -20.12 -17.65 0.89
CA SER A 283 -20.25 -18.49 2.07
C SER A 283 -19.16 -18.19 3.09
N GLY A 284 -19.53 -18.01 4.36
CA GLY A 284 -18.59 -17.73 5.45
C GLY A 284 -18.44 -16.25 5.81
N LEU A 285 -18.90 -15.34 4.95
CA LEU A 285 -18.97 -13.91 5.26
C LEU A 285 -20.23 -13.59 6.08
N ASN A 286 -20.13 -12.71 7.09
CA ASN A 286 -21.30 -12.24 7.84
C ASN A 286 -22.07 -11.24 6.98
N CYS A 287 -23.27 -11.63 6.53
CA CYS A 287 -24.11 -10.82 5.66
C CYS A 287 -25.56 -10.90 6.08
N ASP A 288 -26.26 -9.79 5.94
CA ASP A 288 -27.71 -9.69 5.99
C ASP A 288 -28.24 -8.87 4.79
N PHE A 289 -29.56 -8.81 4.66
CA PHE A 289 -30.23 -8.02 3.61
C PHE A 289 -31.21 -7.05 4.26
N ARG A 290 -31.02 -5.75 4.04
CA ARG A 290 -31.88 -4.67 4.53
C ARG A 290 -32.21 -3.74 3.37
N PRO A 291 -33.39 -3.85 2.74
CA PRO A 291 -33.63 -3.18 1.46
C PRO A 291 -33.53 -1.65 1.53
N ALA A 292 -32.98 -1.05 0.48
CA ALA A 292 -33.06 0.39 0.24
C ALA A 292 -34.51 0.84 -0.02
N GLY A 293 -34.81 2.10 0.30
CA GLY A 293 -36.14 2.68 0.15
C GLY A 293 -36.55 2.79 -1.32
N TYR A 294 -37.59 2.06 -1.72
CA TYR A 294 -38.16 2.13 -3.07
C TYR A 294 -39.67 2.34 -3.00
N LYS A 295 -40.10 3.56 -3.35
CA LYS A 295 -41.50 3.98 -3.29
C LYS A 295 -41.72 5.13 -4.27
N GLN A 296 -42.92 5.23 -4.85
CA GLN A 296 -43.37 6.44 -5.51
C GLN A 296 -43.57 7.58 -4.48
N ASN A 297 -42.87 8.68 -4.68
CA ASN A 297 -42.71 9.77 -3.72
C ASN A 297 -43.74 10.91 -3.90
N SER A 298 -44.41 10.97 -5.05
CA SER A 298 -45.56 11.83 -5.34
C SER A 298 -46.55 11.17 -6.31
N SER A 299 -47.54 11.92 -6.81
CA SER A 299 -48.45 11.46 -7.86
C SER A 299 -47.79 11.34 -9.23
N ALA A 300 -46.62 11.95 -9.43
CA ALA A 300 -45.87 11.82 -10.68
C ALA A 300 -45.25 10.41 -10.74
N PRO A 301 -45.47 9.64 -11.83
CA PRO A 301 -44.99 8.25 -11.92
C PRO A 301 -43.47 8.15 -12.01
N ASP A 302 -42.78 9.24 -12.36
CA ASP A 302 -41.33 9.37 -12.51
C ASP A 302 -40.63 9.94 -11.26
N ASP A 303 -41.37 10.18 -10.16
CA ASP A 303 -40.85 10.59 -8.85
C ASP A 303 -40.86 9.39 -7.89
N PHE A 304 -39.74 8.65 -7.83
CA PHE A 304 -39.62 7.45 -7.01
C PHE A 304 -38.21 7.23 -6.43
N GLY A 305 -38.13 6.29 -5.49
CA GLY A 305 -36.98 6.07 -4.60
C GLY A 305 -35.75 5.39 -5.21
N ASN A 306 -34.82 5.05 -4.34
CA ASN A 306 -33.37 5.24 -4.45
C ASN A 306 -32.57 4.42 -5.49
N TYR A 307 -33.20 3.68 -6.40
CA TYR A 307 -32.52 2.84 -7.40
C TYR A 307 -33.44 2.57 -8.59
N ASN A 308 -32.91 2.11 -9.72
CA ASN A 308 -33.72 1.64 -10.83
C ASN A 308 -33.88 0.11 -10.79
N VAL A 309 -35.11 -0.37 -10.98
CA VAL A 309 -35.36 -1.79 -11.21
C VAL A 309 -34.80 -2.17 -12.57
N ALA A 310 -33.95 -3.19 -12.59
CA ALA A 310 -33.30 -3.72 -13.79
C ALA A 310 -33.11 -5.24 -13.65
N ASP A 311 -32.45 -5.86 -14.64
CA ASP A 311 -32.10 -7.27 -14.60
C ASP A 311 -30.66 -7.48 -15.06
N ARG A 312 -29.68 -6.79 -14.48
CA ARG A 312 -28.27 -6.85 -14.91
C ARG A 312 -27.62 -8.20 -14.55
N PRO A 313 -26.93 -8.89 -15.49
CA PRO A 313 -26.69 -8.52 -16.89
C PRO A 313 -27.71 -9.08 -17.91
N GLY A 314 -28.79 -9.72 -17.45
CA GLY A 314 -29.88 -10.24 -18.29
C GLY A 314 -30.56 -9.21 -19.22
N SER A 315 -30.63 -7.95 -18.81
CA SER A 315 -31.12 -6.82 -19.63
C SER A 315 -30.10 -6.33 -20.68
N GLY A 316 -28.85 -6.80 -20.65
CA GLY A 316 -27.81 -6.50 -21.64
C GLY A 316 -26.73 -5.51 -21.18
N GLU A 317 -26.90 -4.83 -20.04
CA GLU A 317 -25.85 -4.05 -19.39
C GLU A 317 -24.84 -4.98 -18.71
N ASP A 318 -23.54 -4.70 -18.86
CA ASP A 318 -22.49 -5.42 -18.15
C ASP A 318 -22.12 -4.72 -16.83
N ILE A 319 -21.70 -5.49 -15.83
CA ILE A 319 -21.12 -4.93 -14.60
C ILE A 319 -19.61 -4.98 -14.75
N ARG A 320 -18.99 -3.80 -14.86
CA ARG A 320 -17.58 -3.61 -15.19
C ARG A 320 -16.75 -3.11 -14.00
N TYR A 321 -17.38 -2.43 -13.05
CA TYR A 321 -16.70 -1.75 -11.97
C TYR A 321 -17.25 -2.15 -10.60
N ILE A 322 -16.39 -2.04 -9.58
CA ILE A 322 -16.81 -1.97 -8.19
C ILE A 322 -16.33 -0.61 -7.67
N VAL A 323 -17.25 0.17 -7.11
CA VAL A 323 -16.94 1.49 -6.55
C VAL A 323 -16.89 1.38 -5.03
N ILE A 324 -15.73 1.74 -4.48
CA ILE A 324 -15.45 1.78 -3.05
C ILE A 324 -15.77 3.19 -2.56
N HIS A 325 -16.64 3.25 -1.57
CA HIS A 325 -17.07 4.48 -0.94
C HIS A 325 -16.73 4.46 0.55
N ASP A 326 -16.66 5.64 1.13
CA ASP A 326 -16.98 5.80 2.54
C ASP A 326 -18.26 6.60 2.73
N THR A 327 -18.91 6.41 3.87
CA THR A 327 -20.23 6.96 4.10
C THR A 327 -20.25 8.41 4.59
N GLU A 328 -19.09 9.01 4.90
CA GLU A 328 -18.95 10.26 5.67
C GLU A 328 -19.85 10.28 6.93
N GLY A 329 -19.90 9.16 7.64
CA GLY A 329 -20.91 8.89 8.66
C GLY A 329 -20.80 7.53 9.34
N GLY A 330 -21.72 7.29 10.29
CA GLY A 330 -21.85 6.03 11.02
C GLY A 330 -22.87 5.08 10.37
N TYR A 331 -22.70 3.77 10.58
CA TYR A 331 -23.47 2.71 9.92
C TYR A 331 -24.99 2.87 10.02
N ASP A 332 -25.53 3.12 11.21
CA ASP A 332 -26.98 3.22 11.41
C ASP A 332 -27.58 4.47 10.73
N GLY A 333 -26.82 5.57 10.68
CA GLY A 333 -27.21 6.79 9.99
C GLY A 333 -27.25 6.60 8.47
N SER A 334 -26.25 5.91 7.92
CA SER A 334 -26.19 5.59 6.49
C SER A 334 -27.28 4.60 6.09
N LEU A 335 -27.52 3.56 6.90
CA LEU A 335 -28.63 2.62 6.72
C LEU A 335 -29.98 3.36 6.67
N ALA A 336 -30.25 4.25 7.64
CA ALA A 336 -31.48 5.04 7.68
C ALA A 336 -31.61 5.97 6.45
N THR A 337 -30.50 6.54 5.98
CA THR A 337 -30.47 7.38 4.78
C THR A 337 -30.87 6.58 3.55
N PHE A 338 -30.29 5.39 3.35
CA PHE A 338 -30.61 4.55 2.19
C PHE A 338 -31.99 3.90 2.25
N GLN A 339 -32.57 3.72 3.44
CA GLN A 339 -33.94 3.24 3.62
C GLN A 339 -35.00 4.32 3.37
N ASN A 340 -34.60 5.59 3.35
CA ASN A 340 -35.49 6.70 3.05
C ASN A 340 -35.60 6.94 1.54
N PRO A 341 -36.76 6.71 0.89
CA PRO A 341 -36.92 6.89 -0.55
C PRO A 341 -36.83 8.35 -1.01
N ALA A 342 -36.83 9.32 -0.08
CA ALA A 342 -36.63 10.75 -0.40
C ALA A 342 -35.13 11.14 -0.44
N SER A 343 -34.21 10.21 -0.18
CA SER A 343 -32.77 10.47 -0.22
C SER A 343 -32.19 10.49 -1.63
N TYR A 344 -32.84 9.80 -2.59
CA TYR A 344 -32.36 9.68 -3.96
C TYR A 344 -30.91 9.14 -4.04
N ALA A 345 -30.56 8.28 -3.10
CA ALA A 345 -29.23 7.69 -2.96
C ALA A 345 -29.36 6.29 -2.35
N SER A 346 -28.59 5.35 -2.86
CA SER A 346 -28.47 3.98 -2.34
C SER A 346 -27.11 3.42 -2.69
N ALA A 347 -26.71 2.35 -2.03
CA ALA A 347 -25.61 1.50 -2.44
C ALA A 347 -26.08 0.05 -2.56
N HIS A 348 -25.26 -0.83 -3.15
CA HIS A 348 -25.58 -2.25 -3.14
C HIS A 348 -25.25 -2.87 -1.80
N TYR A 349 -24.13 -2.47 -1.19
CA TYR A 349 -23.66 -3.01 0.08
C TYR A 349 -23.19 -1.89 1.01
N LEU A 350 -23.36 -2.10 2.32
CA LEU A 350 -22.85 -1.27 3.40
C LEU A 350 -22.05 -2.14 4.38
N ILE A 351 -20.85 -1.69 4.77
CA ILE A 351 -19.92 -2.44 5.62
C ILE A 351 -19.68 -1.70 6.92
N ARG A 352 -20.06 -2.36 8.03
CA ARG A 352 -19.94 -1.83 9.39
C ARG A 352 -18.51 -1.92 9.91
N ALA A 353 -18.04 -0.86 10.58
CA ALA A 353 -16.69 -0.73 11.10
C ALA A 353 -16.35 -1.74 12.18
N LYS A 354 -17.20 -1.87 13.19
CA LYS A 354 -16.83 -2.64 14.40
C LYS A 354 -16.58 -4.13 14.17
N ASP A 355 -17.26 -4.76 13.20
CA ASP A 355 -17.27 -6.22 13.04
C ASP A 355 -17.26 -6.70 11.59
N GLY A 356 -17.22 -5.78 10.61
CA GLY A 356 -17.21 -6.13 9.20
C GLY A 356 -18.49 -6.80 8.70
N LEU A 357 -19.64 -6.58 9.36
CA LEU A 357 -20.95 -6.99 8.83
C LEU A 357 -21.17 -6.36 7.46
N VAL A 358 -21.54 -7.19 6.47
CA VAL A 358 -21.91 -6.75 5.12
C VAL A 358 -23.42 -6.76 4.97
N THR A 359 -24.02 -5.59 4.90
CA THR A 359 -25.46 -5.43 4.69
C THR A 359 -25.74 -5.14 3.22
N GLN A 360 -26.42 -6.07 2.54
CA GLN A 360 -26.90 -5.80 1.19
C GLN A 360 -28.19 -4.97 1.23
N MET A 361 -28.22 -3.91 0.44
CA MET A 361 -29.30 -2.92 0.37
C MET A 361 -30.07 -2.98 -0.95
N VAL A 362 -29.35 -3.18 -2.06
CA VAL A 362 -29.90 -3.28 -3.41
C VAL A 362 -29.38 -4.59 -4.04
N GLU A 363 -30.27 -5.39 -4.62
CA GLU A 363 -29.88 -6.57 -5.40
C GLU A 363 -28.98 -6.15 -6.57
N THR A 364 -27.89 -6.88 -6.85
CA THR A 364 -26.92 -6.51 -7.89
C THR A 364 -27.49 -6.47 -9.31
N ARG A 365 -28.63 -7.11 -9.56
CA ARG A 365 -29.38 -6.98 -10.82
C ARG A 365 -30.01 -5.60 -11.03
N ASN A 366 -30.31 -4.87 -9.95
CA ASN A 366 -30.87 -3.52 -10.00
C ASN A 366 -29.75 -2.48 -10.03
N GLU A 367 -30.02 -1.29 -10.56
CA GLU A 367 -29.06 -0.18 -10.64
C GLU A 367 -29.19 0.73 -9.41
N ALA A 368 -28.29 0.58 -8.43
CA ALA A 368 -28.22 1.51 -7.30
C ALA A 368 -27.74 2.90 -7.72
N TRP A 369 -28.21 3.94 -7.01
CA TRP A 369 -27.81 5.33 -7.22
C TRP A 369 -26.74 5.72 -6.22
N HIS A 370 -25.47 5.41 -6.50
CA HIS A 370 -24.35 5.64 -5.58
C HIS A 370 -23.27 6.58 -6.13
N ALA A 371 -23.12 6.68 -7.45
CA ALA A 371 -21.93 7.30 -8.05
C ALA A 371 -22.16 8.70 -8.63
N ALA A 372 -23.39 9.23 -8.65
CA ALA A 372 -23.76 10.48 -9.34
C ALA A 372 -23.31 10.54 -10.83
N ASN A 373 -23.17 9.37 -11.46
CA ASN A 373 -22.86 9.21 -12.88
C ASN A 373 -23.60 7.99 -13.43
N LYS A 374 -24.53 8.21 -14.36
CA LYS A 374 -25.38 7.17 -14.94
C LYS A 374 -24.59 6.04 -15.62
N THR A 375 -23.56 6.38 -16.40
CA THR A 375 -22.68 5.38 -17.04
C THR A 375 -21.91 4.55 -16.01
N VAL A 376 -21.63 5.08 -14.82
CA VAL A 376 -21.00 4.28 -13.76
C VAL A 376 -22.06 3.45 -13.03
N ASN A 377 -23.15 4.05 -12.53
CA ASN A 377 -24.23 3.37 -11.83
C ASN A 377 -24.75 2.13 -12.59
N MET A 378 -24.99 2.27 -13.91
CA MET A 378 -25.43 1.16 -14.76
C MET A 378 -24.44 -0.02 -14.80
N HIS A 379 -23.15 0.26 -14.65
CA HIS A 379 -22.08 -0.71 -14.87
C HIS A 379 -21.24 -0.99 -13.64
N SER A 380 -21.74 -0.65 -12.45
CA SER A 380 -21.03 -0.87 -11.20
C SER A 380 -21.86 -1.48 -10.09
N VAL A 381 -21.13 -2.01 -9.11
CA VAL A 381 -21.62 -2.32 -7.76
C VAL A 381 -20.95 -1.36 -6.77
N GLY A 382 -21.71 -0.46 -6.16
CA GLY A 382 -21.26 0.40 -5.06
C GLY A 382 -21.23 -0.29 -3.70
N ILE A 383 -20.11 -0.13 -2.98
CA ILE A 383 -19.88 -0.66 -1.63
C ILE A 383 -19.48 0.48 -0.70
N GLU A 384 -20.32 0.73 0.29
CA GLU A 384 -20.16 1.77 1.30
C GLU A 384 -19.44 1.24 2.53
N HIS A 385 -18.45 1.99 3.03
CA HIS A 385 -17.73 1.66 4.26
C HIS A 385 -18.01 2.73 5.31
N GLU A 386 -18.49 2.30 6.48
CA GLU A 386 -18.64 3.21 7.62
C GLU A 386 -17.32 3.94 7.92
N GLY A 387 -17.32 5.26 7.78
CA GLY A 387 -16.13 6.08 7.99
C GLY A 387 -16.22 7.47 7.42
N TYR A 388 -15.05 8.12 7.32
CA TYR A 388 -14.87 9.49 6.86
C TYR A 388 -13.58 9.60 6.05
N ALA A 389 -13.60 10.35 4.95
CA ALA A 389 -12.41 10.57 4.14
C ALA A 389 -11.33 11.34 4.90
N ILE A 390 -11.71 12.38 5.67
CA ILE A 390 -10.84 13.13 6.58
C ILE A 390 -11.60 13.51 7.85
N LYS A 391 -11.24 12.84 8.95
CA LYS A 391 -11.62 13.23 10.31
C LYS A 391 -10.45 12.99 11.26
N SER A 392 -10.30 13.84 12.27
CA SER A 392 -9.20 13.68 13.25
C SER A 392 -9.31 12.31 13.89
N GLY A 393 -8.22 11.55 13.87
CA GLY A 393 -8.12 10.27 14.55
C GLY A 393 -8.76 9.09 13.84
N SER A 394 -9.62 9.28 12.84
CA SER A 394 -10.36 8.18 12.22
C SER A 394 -9.52 7.36 11.24
N TRP A 395 -9.55 6.04 11.37
CA TRP A 395 -9.06 5.08 10.36
C TRP A 395 -10.11 4.03 10.03
N TYR A 396 -9.98 3.39 8.87
CA TYR A 396 -10.77 2.22 8.48
C TYR A 396 -10.23 0.97 9.15
N THR A 397 -11.12 0.18 9.73
CA THR A 397 -10.75 -0.97 10.55
C THR A 397 -10.37 -2.20 9.71
N GLU A 398 -9.55 -3.10 10.25
CA GLU A 398 -9.17 -4.33 9.56
C GLU A 398 -10.39 -5.24 9.25
N PRO A 399 -11.38 -5.43 10.16
CA PRO A 399 -12.60 -6.16 9.84
C PRO A 399 -13.34 -5.63 8.61
N GLN A 400 -13.38 -4.31 8.40
CA GLN A 400 -13.94 -3.71 7.18
C GLN A 400 -13.16 -4.10 5.94
N TYR A 401 -11.84 -3.88 5.94
CA TYR A 401 -10.98 -4.18 4.79
C TYR A 401 -11.10 -5.65 4.37
N GLU A 402 -11.05 -6.58 5.32
CA GLU A 402 -11.10 -8.01 5.04
C GLU A 402 -12.48 -8.47 4.53
N SER A 403 -13.56 -7.99 5.15
CA SER A 403 -14.93 -8.32 4.72
C SER A 403 -15.24 -7.72 3.35
N SER A 404 -14.83 -6.48 3.12
CA SER A 404 -14.90 -5.82 1.82
C SER A 404 -14.10 -6.58 0.77
N ALA A 405 -12.86 -6.94 1.06
CA ALA A 405 -12.01 -7.67 0.13
C ALA A 405 -12.58 -9.05 -0.23
N THR A 406 -13.18 -9.74 0.76
CA THR A 406 -13.86 -11.02 0.55
C THR A 406 -15.08 -10.87 -0.36
N LEU A 407 -15.89 -9.83 -0.13
CA LEU A 407 -17.04 -9.51 -0.98
C LEU A 407 -16.60 -9.14 -2.40
N VAL A 408 -15.58 -8.29 -2.56
CA VAL A 408 -15.07 -7.87 -3.86
C VAL A 408 -14.53 -9.03 -4.66
N LYS A 409 -13.79 -9.98 -4.07
CA LYS A 409 -13.38 -11.20 -4.77
C LYS A 409 -14.57 -11.99 -5.31
N TYR A 410 -15.62 -12.13 -4.50
CA TYR A 410 -16.84 -12.84 -4.89
C TYR A 410 -17.57 -12.14 -6.05
N LEU A 411 -17.77 -10.82 -5.94
CA LEU A 411 -18.44 -10.02 -6.98
C LEU A 411 -17.63 -9.99 -8.27
N ALA A 412 -16.32 -9.82 -8.16
CA ALA A 412 -15.42 -9.82 -9.31
C ALA A 412 -15.44 -11.16 -10.05
N ALA A 413 -15.43 -12.28 -9.32
CA ALA A 413 -15.60 -13.59 -9.93
C ALA A 413 -16.98 -13.77 -10.58
N ARG A 414 -18.05 -13.30 -9.91
CA ARG A 414 -19.44 -13.40 -10.41
C ARG A 414 -19.65 -12.63 -11.72
N PHE A 415 -19.06 -11.44 -11.84
CA PHE A 415 -19.26 -10.54 -12.98
C PHE A 415 -18.05 -10.48 -13.93
N SER A 416 -17.03 -11.31 -13.72
CA SER A 416 -15.78 -11.32 -14.51
C SER A 416 -15.06 -9.96 -14.52
N ILE A 417 -15.08 -9.26 -13.38
CA ILE A 417 -14.40 -7.97 -13.21
C ILE A 417 -12.91 -8.21 -12.92
N PRO A 418 -11.98 -7.62 -13.68
CA PRO A 418 -10.56 -7.70 -13.37
C PRO A 418 -10.24 -7.12 -11.99
N LEU A 419 -9.39 -7.82 -11.22
CA LEU A 419 -8.91 -7.34 -9.93
C LEU A 419 -7.73 -6.39 -10.12
N ASP A 420 -8.03 -5.15 -10.52
CA ASP A 420 -7.08 -4.06 -10.67
C ASP A 420 -7.73 -2.70 -10.35
N ARG A 421 -6.93 -1.63 -10.28
CA ARG A 421 -7.42 -0.27 -9.97
C ARG A 421 -8.04 0.46 -11.16
N GLU A 422 -8.17 -0.19 -12.30
CA GLU A 422 -8.92 0.37 -13.43
C GLU A 422 -10.39 -0.11 -13.39
N HIS A 423 -10.70 -1.13 -12.57
CA HIS A 423 -12.05 -1.66 -12.40
C HIS A 423 -12.55 -1.63 -10.95
N ILE A 424 -11.67 -1.77 -9.96
CA ILE A 424 -11.96 -1.50 -8.55
C ILE A 424 -11.55 -0.07 -8.27
N ILE A 425 -12.51 0.86 -8.22
CA ILE A 425 -12.27 2.31 -8.17
C ILE A 425 -12.82 2.94 -6.88
N GLY A 426 -12.24 4.05 -6.43
CA GLY A 426 -12.84 4.92 -5.43
C GLY A 426 -13.92 5.81 -6.05
N HIS A 427 -14.82 6.35 -5.24
CA HIS A 427 -15.80 7.31 -5.74
C HIS A 427 -15.13 8.59 -6.24
N ASP A 428 -14.02 9.00 -5.63
CA ASP A 428 -13.19 10.11 -6.08
C ASP A 428 -12.78 9.98 -7.55
N GLU A 429 -12.58 8.75 -8.02
CA GLU A 429 -12.17 8.43 -9.39
C GLU A 429 -13.34 8.41 -10.39
N VAL A 430 -14.58 8.62 -9.95
CA VAL A 430 -15.76 8.72 -10.82
C VAL A 430 -15.85 10.11 -11.45
N PRO A 431 -15.93 10.22 -12.79
CA PRO A 431 -16.01 11.51 -13.46
C PRO A 431 -17.37 12.19 -13.31
N GLY A 432 -17.36 13.51 -13.40
CA GLY A 432 -18.58 14.28 -13.62
C GLY A 432 -19.08 14.10 -15.06
N VAL A 433 -20.40 13.95 -15.22
CA VAL A 433 -21.01 13.67 -16.53
C VAL A 433 -20.86 14.81 -17.55
N LEU A 434 -20.94 16.07 -17.09
CA LEU A 434 -20.79 17.29 -17.88
C LEU A 434 -19.99 18.33 -17.08
N ASP A 435 -19.58 19.42 -17.75
CA ASP A 435 -18.74 20.49 -17.18
C ASP A 435 -19.21 20.99 -15.79
N GLY A 436 -20.52 21.20 -15.63
CA GLY A 436 -21.10 21.70 -14.38
C GLY A 436 -21.05 20.71 -13.22
N ASN A 437 -20.84 19.43 -13.50
CA ASN A 437 -20.83 18.36 -12.50
C ASN A 437 -19.41 18.06 -12.00
N VAL A 438 -18.36 18.36 -12.76
CA VAL A 438 -16.99 17.91 -12.47
C VAL A 438 -16.50 18.37 -11.09
N ALA A 439 -16.73 19.64 -10.75
CA ALA A 439 -16.25 20.22 -9.49
C ALA A 439 -17.04 19.75 -8.25
N GLY A 440 -18.30 19.35 -8.42
CA GLY A 440 -19.17 18.89 -7.34
C GLY A 440 -19.18 17.38 -7.14
N GLN A 441 -18.39 16.63 -7.91
CA GLN A 441 -18.25 15.19 -7.70
C GLN A 441 -17.53 14.88 -6.38
N HIS A 442 -17.91 13.75 -5.81
CA HIS A 442 -17.40 13.24 -4.54
C HIS A 442 -15.90 12.92 -4.59
N TRP A 443 -15.34 12.70 -3.39
CA TRP A 443 -13.91 12.51 -3.18
C TRP A 443 -13.59 11.43 -2.12
N ASP A 444 -14.58 10.65 -1.67
CA ASP A 444 -14.41 9.44 -0.86
C ASP A 444 -13.81 8.28 -1.71
N PRO A 445 -13.08 7.33 -1.11
CA PRO A 445 -12.82 7.13 0.32
C PRO A 445 -11.65 7.99 0.86
N GLY A 446 -11.21 8.99 0.10
CA GLY A 446 -10.25 9.98 0.57
C GLY A 446 -8.79 9.49 0.68
N PRO A 447 -7.94 10.32 1.31
CA PRO A 447 -6.48 10.12 1.33
C PRO A 447 -6.01 9.00 2.26
N PHE A 448 -6.84 8.53 3.18
CA PHE A 448 -6.45 7.59 4.25
C PHE A 448 -6.95 6.16 4.03
N TRP A 449 -7.67 5.88 2.93
CA TRP A 449 -7.93 4.52 2.48
C TRP A 449 -6.66 3.90 1.91
N ASP A 450 -6.13 2.86 2.57
CA ASP A 450 -4.90 2.18 2.16
C ASP A 450 -5.19 1.23 0.98
N TRP A 451 -5.14 1.79 -0.21
CA TRP A 451 -5.27 1.03 -1.46
C TRP A 451 -4.22 -0.07 -1.59
N ASN A 452 -3.00 0.08 -1.05
CA ASN A 452 -1.99 -0.97 -1.18
C ASN A 452 -2.37 -2.20 -0.33
N HIS A 453 -2.80 -1.97 0.90
CA HIS A 453 -3.29 -3.04 1.78
C HIS A 453 -4.55 -3.69 1.21
N TYR A 454 -5.54 -2.88 0.82
CA TYR A 454 -6.79 -3.39 0.25
C TYR A 454 -6.58 -4.23 -1.01
N MET A 455 -5.74 -3.74 -1.93
CA MET A 455 -5.44 -4.48 -3.16
C MET A 455 -4.65 -5.78 -2.87
N SER A 456 -3.83 -5.81 -1.81
CA SER A 456 -3.16 -7.03 -1.34
C SER A 456 -4.18 -8.07 -0.83
N LEU A 457 -5.14 -7.63 -0.01
CA LEU A 457 -6.19 -8.51 0.53
C LEU A 457 -7.05 -9.13 -0.57
N ILE A 458 -7.40 -8.37 -1.62
CA ILE A 458 -8.15 -8.92 -2.77
C ILE A 458 -7.29 -9.81 -3.68
N GLY A 459 -5.98 -9.90 -3.46
CA GLY A 459 -5.06 -10.68 -4.30
C GLY A 459 -4.71 -9.98 -5.62
N ALA A 460 -4.91 -8.66 -5.70
CA ALA A 460 -4.57 -7.85 -6.86
C ALA A 460 -3.11 -7.40 -6.83
N PRO A 461 -2.53 -7.05 -7.99
CA PRO A 461 -1.19 -6.48 -8.03
C PRO A 461 -1.13 -5.13 -7.32
N THR A 462 -0.43 -5.07 -6.19
CA THR A 462 -0.15 -3.80 -5.49
C THR A 462 1.06 -3.13 -6.11
N GLY A 463 2.21 -3.79 -6.10
CA GLY A 463 3.51 -3.23 -6.43
C GLY A 463 4.14 -2.42 -5.29
N ALA A 464 3.48 -2.33 -4.12
CA ALA A 464 4.00 -1.66 -2.94
C ALA A 464 5.17 -2.43 -2.33
N SER A 465 6.18 -1.71 -1.84
CA SER A 465 7.38 -2.28 -1.21
C SER A 465 8.31 -3.04 -2.15
N GLY A 466 8.62 -2.46 -3.31
CA GLY A 466 9.59 -3.02 -4.25
C GLY A 466 10.96 -2.35 -4.19
N ALA A 467 11.98 -3.03 -4.73
CA ALA A 467 13.35 -2.51 -4.81
C ALA A 467 13.51 -1.26 -5.70
N GLY A 468 12.47 -0.89 -6.45
CA GLY A 468 12.49 0.19 -7.41
C GLY A 468 13.32 -0.13 -8.66
N GLY A 469 13.80 0.92 -9.30
CA GLY A 469 14.67 0.87 -10.47
C GLY A 469 14.35 1.92 -11.53
N PRO A 470 15.09 1.90 -12.64
CA PRO A 470 14.92 2.88 -13.70
C PRO A 470 13.54 2.75 -14.34
N VAL A 471 12.94 3.91 -14.61
CA VAL A 471 11.69 4.05 -15.35
C VAL A 471 12.00 4.76 -16.66
N LYS A 472 11.39 4.32 -17.77
CA LYS A 472 11.66 4.85 -19.12
C LYS A 472 10.46 5.62 -19.67
N ALA A 473 10.71 6.68 -20.44
CA ALA A 473 9.65 7.37 -21.17
C ALA A 473 8.90 6.40 -22.11
N GLY A 474 7.57 6.52 -22.16
CA GLY A 474 6.66 5.63 -22.88
C GLY A 474 6.33 4.31 -22.16
N GLN A 475 6.94 4.00 -21.02
CA GLN A 475 6.63 2.81 -20.22
C GLN A 475 5.28 2.97 -19.52
N VAL A 476 4.53 1.88 -19.36
CA VAL A 476 3.35 1.85 -18.47
C VAL A 476 3.79 1.44 -17.07
N VAL A 477 3.48 2.28 -16.08
CA VAL A 477 3.78 2.03 -14.67
C VAL A 477 2.51 2.12 -13.83
N ARG A 478 2.47 1.32 -12.77
CA ARG A 478 1.56 1.49 -11.65
C ARG A 478 2.22 2.40 -10.62
N VAL A 479 1.53 3.44 -10.18
CA VAL A 479 2.01 4.34 -9.13
C VAL A 479 1.65 3.76 -7.76
N VAL A 480 2.61 3.64 -6.85
CA VAL A 480 2.52 2.86 -5.61
C VAL A 480 3.24 3.55 -4.46
N PRO A 481 2.85 4.79 -4.08
CA PRO A 481 3.42 5.43 -2.90
C PRO A 481 3.20 4.51 -1.67
N PRO A 482 4.20 4.35 -0.79
CA PRO A 482 4.09 3.47 0.37
C PRO A 482 3.14 4.09 1.39
N PHE A 483 2.23 3.31 1.98
CA PHE A 483 1.37 3.78 3.07
C PHE A 483 2.13 3.71 4.41
N THR A 484 3.20 4.49 4.55
CA THR A 484 4.09 4.51 5.72
C THR A 484 4.58 5.94 6.02
N THR A 485 5.41 6.11 7.04
CA THR A 485 6.10 7.39 7.33
C THR A 485 6.94 7.94 6.17
N ALA A 486 7.30 7.10 5.20
CA ALA A 486 7.98 7.54 3.98
C ALA A 486 7.08 8.39 3.06
N ASN A 487 5.75 8.36 3.23
CA ASN A 487 4.79 9.14 2.44
C ASN A 487 3.71 9.78 3.34
N GLN A 488 4.04 10.93 3.91
CA GLN A 488 3.14 11.70 4.78
C GLN A 488 3.11 13.18 4.34
N PRO A 489 2.52 13.47 3.17
CA PRO A 489 2.41 14.84 2.65
C PRO A 489 1.60 15.74 3.58
N THR A 490 1.92 17.04 3.59
CA THR A 490 1.13 18.04 4.34
C THR A 490 -0.25 18.21 3.73
N LEU A 491 -1.29 18.05 4.54
CA LEU A 491 -2.69 18.19 4.14
C LEU A 491 -3.40 19.24 5.00
N THR A 492 -4.39 19.92 4.42
CA THR A 492 -5.31 20.81 5.14
C THR A 492 -6.75 20.42 4.89
N TYR A 493 -7.62 20.62 5.87
CA TYR A 493 -9.06 20.39 5.76
C TYR A 493 -9.81 21.38 6.66
N GLY A 494 -10.93 21.94 6.18
CA GLY A 494 -11.71 22.94 6.94
C GLY A 494 -10.90 24.18 7.35
N GLY A 495 -9.85 24.53 6.59
CA GLY A 495 -8.93 25.63 6.92
C GLY A 495 -7.85 25.30 7.95
N SER A 496 -7.84 24.09 8.51
CA SER A 496 -6.85 23.61 9.50
C SER A 496 -5.85 22.64 8.89
N THR A 497 -4.69 22.48 9.53
CA THR A 497 -3.72 21.44 9.14
C THR A 497 -4.16 20.09 9.69
N VAL A 498 -4.12 19.06 8.86
CA VAL A 498 -4.38 17.67 9.28
C VAL A 498 -3.11 17.10 9.89
N ALA A 499 -3.24 16.28 10.95
CA ALA A 499 -2.12 15.59 11.57
C ALA A 499 -1.32 14.77 10.54
N LYS A 500 0.00 14.73 10.71
CA LYS A 500 0.89 14.06 9.76
C LYS A 500 0.70 12.55 9.89
N GLN A 501 0.15 11.92 8.86
CA GLN A 501 -0.07 10.48 8.81
C GLN A 501 0.12 9.94 7.39
N PRO A 502 0.32 8.62 7.21
CA PRO A 502 0.46 8.03 5.88
C PRO A 502 -0.73 8.33 4.98
N THR A 503 -0.47 8.52 3.68
CA THR A 503 -1.53 8.74 2.68
C THR A 503 -1.37 7.82 1.49
N ASN A 504 -2.47 7.62 0.76
CA ASN A 504 -2.51 6.79 -0.44
C ASN A 504 -2.09 7.51 -1.73
N PHE A 505 -1.58 8.75 -1.66
CA PHE A 505 -1.25 9.54 -2.85
C PHE A 505 0.11 10.24 -2.74
N GLY A 506 0.65 10.65 -3.88
CA GLY A 506 1.73 11.63 -3.98
C GLY A 506 1.27 12.92 -4.64
N TYR A 507 1.90 14.05 -4.32
CA TYR A 507 1.62 15.31 -5.01
C TYR A 507 2.25 15.37 -6.40
N LEU A 508 1.54 16.02 -7.32
CA LEU A 508 1.95 16.26 -8.70
C LEU A 508 2.41 17.72 -8.90
N TYR A 509 3.55 17.87 -9.54
CA TYR A 509 4.29 19.11 -9.75
C TYR A 509 4.48 19.43 -11.23
N THR A 510 4.69 20.70 -11.52
CA THR A 510 4.97 21.22 -12.88
C THR A 510 6.38 20.89 -13.36
N SER A 511 7.32 20.61 -12.46
CA SER A 511 8.68 20.18 -12.78
C SER A 511 9.19 19.16 -11.75
N ALA A 512 10.36 18.56 -12.00
CA ALA A 512 11.02 17.60 -11.12
C ALA A 512 11.62 18.26 -9.85
N SER A 513 10.78 18.97 -9.08
CA SER A 513 11.17 19.64 -7.84
C SER A 513 9.95 19.89 -6.96
N THR A 514 10.09 19.64 -5.65
CA THR A 514 9.08 19.97 -4.63
C THR A 514 8.94 21.47 -4.40
N THR A 515 9.89 22.29 -4.89
CA THR A 515 9.81 23.76 -4.86
C THR A 515 9.01 24.34 -6.03
N SER A 516 8.71 23.52 -7.04
CA SER A 516 7.90 23.97 -8.18
C SER A 516 6.41 23.97 -7.84
N ALA A 517 5.63 24.69 -8.65
CA ALA A 517 4.18 24.74 -8.44
C ALA A 517 3.57 23.34 -8.59
N MET A 518 2.70 22.97 -7.65
CA MET A 518 1.80 21.82 -7.84
C MET A 518 0.87 22.11 -9.01
N ILE A 519 0.49 21.07 -9.75
CA ILE A 519 -0.45 21.23 -10.87
C ILE A 519 -1.84 21.66 -10.34
N SER A 520 -2.64 22.34 -11.17
CA SER A 520 -4.04 22.66 -10.88
C SER A 520 -4.96 22.02 -11.90
N ASP A 521 -6.19 21.68 -11.50
CA ASP A 521 -7.21 21.20 -12.44
C ASP A 521 -8.10 22.37 -12.91
N PRO A 522 -8.41 22.47 -14.22
CA PRO A 522 -9.17 23.59 -14.77
C PRO A 522 -10.64 23.66 -14.33
N TYR A 523 -11.20 22.62 -13.71
CA TYR A 523 -12.55 22.66 -13.12
C TYR A 523 -12.56 23.12 -11.66
N ILE A 524 -11.44 23.01 -10.94
CA ILE A 524 -11.30 23.45 -9.54
C ILE A 524 -10.11 24.43 -9.36
N PRO A 525 -10.05 25.55 -10.12
CA PRO A 525 -8.87 26.39 -10.21
C PRO A 525 -8.53 27.16 -8.92
N ASN A 526 -9.49 27.31 -7.99
CA ASN A 526 -9.37 28.15 -6.80
C ASN A 526 -9.22 27.35 -5.50
N VAL A 527 -8.94 26.04 -5.59
CA VAL A 527 -8.74 25.18 -4.42
C VAL A 527 -7.27 25.21 -3.99
N LYS A 528 -7.02 25.28 -2.69
CA LYS A 528 -5.65 25.25 -2.14
C LYS A 528 -4.99 23.92 -2.52
N ALA A 529 -3.71 23.97 -2.91
CA ALA A 529 -2.98 22.77 -3.33
C ALA A 529 -2.92 21.68 -2.25
N THR A 530 -2.89 22.06 -0.97
CA THR A 530 -2.86 21.10 0.15
C THR A 530 -4.24 20.68 0.63
N ASP A 531 -5.32 21.15 0.00
CA ASP A 531 -6.67 20.87 0.51
C ASP A 531 -7.04 19.38 0.34
N GLY A 532 -7.71 18.84 1.35
CA GLY A 532 -8.21 17.46 1.39
C GLY A 532 -9.04 17.10 0.15
N PRO A 533 -10.06 17.90 -0.18
CA PRO A 533 -10.89 17.71 -1.37
C PRO A 533 -10.20 18.05 -2.70
N ASN A 534 -8.98 18.62 -2.69
CA ASN A 534 -8.25 18.88 -3.92
C ASN A 534 -7.70 17.58 -4.51
N TRP A 535 -8.43 17.00 -5.45
CA TRP A 535 -8.02 15.81 -6.17
C TRP A 535 -7.14 16.12 -7.39
N GLY A 536 -7.13 17.38 -7.86
CA GLY A 536 -6.54 17.79 -9.14
C GLY A 536 -5.01 17.66 -9.25
N ASN A 537 -4.35 17.48 -8.11
CA ASN A 537 -2.91 17.44 -7.97
C ASN A 537 -2.39 16.20 -7.22
N LYS A 538 -3.21 15.14 -7.14
CA LYS A 538 -2.89 13.91 -6.43
C LYS A 538 -2.80 12.74 -7.42
N VAL A 539 -1.73 11.96 -7.31
CA VAL A 539 -1.61 10.66 -7.98
C VAL A 539 -1.85 9.57 -6.94
N VAL A 540 -3.00 8.90 -7.05
CA VAL A 540 -3.49 7.91 -6.09
C VAL A 540 -2.87 6.53 -6.36
N ALA A 541 -2.63 5.77 -5.30
CA ALA A 541 -2.02 4.46 -5.34
C ALA A 541 -2.81 3.44 -6.18
N GLY A 542 -2.04 2.69 -6.95
CA GLY A 542 -2.41 1.57 -7.79
C GLY A 542 -2.93 1.92 -9.18
N GLY A 543 -3.16 3.20 -9.50
CA GLY A 543 -3.52 3.64 -10.84
C GLY A 543 -2.37 3.45 -11.85
N GLN A 544 -2.72 3.11 -13.10
CA GLN A 544 -1.77 2.92 -14.19
C GLN A 544 -1.62 4.19 -15.05
N TYR A 545 -0.38 4.53 -15.39
CA TYR A 545 -0.05 5.71 -16.18
C TYR A 545 1.08 5.42 -17.17
N VAL A 546 1.09 6.15 -18.30
CA VAL A 546 2.26 6.16 -19.19
C VAL A 546 3.23 7.23 -18.74
N VAL A 547 4.50 6.84 -18.63
CA VAL A 547 5.61 7.72 -18.26
C VAL A 547 5.89 8.70 -19.40
N ALA A 548 5.82 9.99 -19.11
CA ALA A 548 6.19 11.05 -20.03
C ALA A 548 7.71 11.30 -20.04
N GLU A 549 8.35 11.23 -18.86
CA GLU A 549 9.78 11.51 -18.66
C GLU A 549 10.23 10.91 -17.31
N ALA A 550 11.52 10.65 -17.11
CA ALA A 550 12.06 10.22 -15.82
C ALA A 550 13.43 10.88 -15.57
N LYS A 551 13.70 11.26 -14.31
CA LYS A 551 14.94 11.89 -13.86
C LYS A 551 15.28 11.43 -12.44
N ALA A 552 16.32 10.64 -12.25
CA ALA A 552 16.77 10.18 -10.93
C ALA A 552 15.60 9.76 -10.01
N ASP A 553 15.30 10.56 -8.97
CA ASP A 553 14.23 10.36 -7.99
C ASP A 553 12.88 10.98 -8.38
N TRP A 554 12.66 11.27 -9.66
CA TRP A 554 11.46 11.92 -10.18
C TRP A 554 10.93 11.21 -11.42
N THR A 555 9.61 11.10 -11.50
CA THR A 555 8.92 10.51 -12.66
C THR A 555 7.81 11.44 -13.10
N ALA A 556 7.75 11.69 -14.40
CA ALA A 556 6.65 12.42 -15.03
C ALA A 556 5.71 11.44 -15.72
N ILE A 557 4.40 11.67 -15.59
CA ILE A 557 3.34 10.90 -16.24
C ILE A 557 2.46 11.82 -17.08
N TRP A 558 1.78 11.26 -18.08
CA TRP A 558 0.66 11.93 -18.73
C TRP A 558 -0.54 11.91 -17.79
N TYR A 559 -1.00 13.10 -17.39
CA TYR A 559 -2.05 13.28 -16.38
C TYR A 559 -2.84 14.55 -16.68
N GLY A 560 -4.14 14.43 -16.93
CA GLY A 560 -5.04 15.55 -17.18
C GLY A 560 -4.66 16.39 -18.41
N GLY A 561 -4.21 15.75 -19.50
CA GLY A 561 -3.80 16.44 -20.73
C GLY A 561 -2.45 17.17 -20.63
N LYS A 562 -1.65 16.92 -19.58
CA LYS A 562 -0.36 17.58 -19.33
C LYS A 562 0.68 16.58 -18.80
N LYS A 563 1.95 16.99 -18.83
CA LYS A 563 3.06 16.30 -18.16
C LYS A 563 3.07 16.71 -16.68
N ALA A 564 2.98 15.74 -15.77
CA ALA A 564 2.96 15.99 -14.33
C ALA A 564 3.99 15.14 -13.60
N TRP A 565 4.77 15.75 -12.69
CA TRP A 565 5.89 15.13 -11.99
C TRP A 565 5.52 14.73 -10.57
N PHE A 566 5.93 13.54 -10.13
CA PHE A 566 5.91 13.16 -8.71
C PHE A 566 7.28 12.67 -8.27
N GLN A 567 7.53 12.78 -6.98
CA GLN A 567 8.74 12.24 -6.37
C GLN A 567 8.65 10.70 -6.36
N ASN A 568 9.66 10.05 -6.92
CA ASN A 568 9.77 8.61 -7.05
C ASN A 568 11.19 8.14 -6.67
N PRO A 569 11.57 8.18 -5.37
CA PRO A 569 12.94 7.94 -4.95
C PRO A 569 13.42 6.55 -5.35
N GLY A 570 14.50 6.47 -6.13
CA GLY A 570 15.03 5.21 -6.68
C GLY A 570 14.02 4.39 -7.50
N GLY A 571 12.92 4.98 -7.98
CA GLY A 571 11.85 4.25 -8.66
C GLY A 571 10.91 3.45 -7.74
N GLN A 572 11.07 3.56 -6.41
CA GLN A 572 10.37 2.72 -5.43
C GLN A 572 8.86 3.02 -5.30
N PHE A 573 8.39 4.16 -5.79
CA PHE A 573 6.96 4.53 -5.79
C PHE A 573 6.27 4.16 -7.12
N THR A 574 6.94 3.34 -7.94
CA THR A 574 6.37 2.82 -9.19
C THR A 574 6.68 1.34 -9.35
N LYS A 575 5.78 0.63 -10.02
CA LYS A 575 6.03 -0.73 -10.51
C LYS A 575 5.72 -0.85 -11.99
N ALA A 576 6.58 -1.52 -12.74
CA ALA A 576 6.25 -1.90 -14.12
C ALA A 576 5.02 -2.83 -14.12
N VAL A 577 4.05 -2.55 -15.00
CA VAL A 577 2.81 -3.35 -15.06
C VAL A 577 3.07 -4.76 -15.62
N ALA A 578 4.04 -4.90 -16.52
CA ALA A 578 4.48 -6.17 -17.08
C ALA A 578 5.95 -6.12 -17.49
N LYS A 579 6.55 -7.28 -17.79
CA LYS A 579 7.91 -7.38 -18.35
C LYS A 579 7.98 -7.08 -19.86
N THR A 580 6.83 -7.01 -20.53
CA THR A 580 6.70 -6.79 -21.98
C THR A 580 5.95 -5.49 -22.28
N ALA A 581 6.05 -5.03 -23.53
CA ALA A 581 5.28 -3.88 -23.99
C ALA A 581 3.77 -4.09 -23.78
N GLN A 582 3.09 -3.03 -23.37
CA GLN A 582 1.66 -2.99 -23.07
C GLN A 582 0.92 -2.12 -24.08
N PRO A 583 -0.36 -2.42 -24.39
CA PRO A 583 -1.15 -1.59 -25.28
C PRO A 583 -1.43 -0.21 -24.64
N VAL A 584 -1.28 0.84 -25.44
CA VAL A 584 -1.59 2.23 -25.08
C VAL A 584 -2.40 2.90 -26.18
N LEU A 585 -3.24 3.85 -25.80
CA LEU A 585 -4.03 4.69 -26.71
C LEU A 585 -3.33 6.02 -26.93
N LYS A 586 -3.27 6.45 -28.19
CA LYS A 586 -2.77 7.77 -28.62
C LYS A 586 -3.79 8.43 -29.54
N PRO A 587 -3.86 9.77 -29.61
CA PRO A 587 -4.57 10.44 -30.70
C PRO A 587 -4.10 9.93 -32.07
N LYS A 588 -5.02 9.84 -33.03
CA LYS A 588 -4.69 9.49 -34.42
C LYS A 588 -3.69 10.48 -35.02
N ALA A 589 -2.85 9.97 -35.94
CA ALA A 589 -1.88 10.80 -36.65
C ALA A 589 -2.58 11.97 -37.38
N GLY A 590 -1.98 13.17 -37.30
CA GLY A 590 -2.52 14.40 -37.90
C GLY A 590 -3.56 15.14 -37.05
N VAL A 591 -4.01 14.57 -35.93
CA VAL A 591 -4.92 15.23 -34.98
C VAL A 591 -4.12 15.95 -33.90
N THR A 592 -4.42 17.22 -33.64
CA THR A 592 -3.71 18.05 -32.63
C THR A 592 -4.15 17.73 -31.20
N SER A 593 -5.42 17.39 -31.01
CA SER A 593 -6.02 17.02 -29.72
C SER A 593 -7.36 16.31 -29.94
N ILE A 594 -7.76 15.44 -29.02
CA ILE A 594 -9.07 14.76 -29.06
C ILE A 594 -9.92 15.09 -27.82
N PRO A 595 -11.27 15.02 -27.91
CA PRO A 595 -12.15 15.26 -26.78
C PRO A 595 -12.07 14.18 -25.70
N VAL A 596 -12.46 14.54 -24.48
CA VAL A 596 -12.61 13.63 -23.33
C VAL A 596 -14.02 13.72 -22.80
N TYR A 597 -14.64 12.58 -22.53
CA TYR A 597 -16.05 12.46 -22.13
C TYR A 597 -16.17 12.00 -20.67
N GLY A 598 -17.11 12.58 -19.94
CA GLY A 598 -17.45 12.19 -18.57
C GLY A 598 -18.53 11.09 -18.49
N ARG A 599 -19.01 10.62 -19.65
CA ARG A 599 -20.04 9.58 -19.82
C ARG A 599 -19.89 8.93 -21.20
N ALA A 600 -20.40 7.71 -21.35
CA ALA A 600 -20.32 6.95 -22.60
C ALA A 600 -21.73 6.60 -23.11
N TYR A 601 -22.46 7.61 -23.59
CA TYR A 601 -23.83 7.44 -24.12
C TYR A 601 -23.84 7.02 -25.60
N PRO A 602 -24.90 6.34 -26.06
CA PRO A 602 -25.02 5.92 -27.46
C PRO A 602 -25.27 7.15 -28.35
N GLU A 603 -25.02 7.01 -29.65
CA GLU A 603 -25.38 8.04 -30.63
C GLU A 603 -26.90 8.33 -30.64
N ASP A 604 -27.33 9.56 -30.98
CA ASP A 604 -28.75 9.96 -31.02
C ASP A 604 -29.61 9.01 -31.87
N ALA A 605 -29.05 8.49 -32.96
CA ALA A 605 -29.72 7.55 -33.85
C ALA A 605 -30.11 6.23 -33.16
N ALA A 606 -29.41 5.82 -32.09
CA ALA A 606 -29.72 4.60 -31.35
C ALA A 606 -31.05 4.68 -30.58
N TYR A 607 -31.52 5.89 -30.26
CA TYR A 607 -32.81 6.11 -29.59
C TYR A 607 -34.01 5.99 -30.55
N ALA A 608 -33.78 6.03 -31.86
CA ALA A 608 -34.85 5.96 -32.84
C ALA A 608 -35.59 4.61 -32.75
N GLY A 609 -36.91 4.65 -32.56
CA GLY A 609 -37.75 3.46 -32.49
C GLY A 609 -37.79 2.76 -31.12
N THR A 610 -37.04 3.23 -30.11
CA THR A 610 -37.08 2.67 -28.74
C THR A 610 -38.16 3.31 -27.87
N GLY A 611 -38.66 4.49 -28.26
CA GLY A 611 -39.58 5.30 -27.45
C GLY A 611 -38.89 6.03 -26.29
N VAL A 612 -37.58 5.84 -26.08
CA VAL A 612 -36.78 6.54 -25.07
C VAL A 612 -36.35 7.90 -25.62
N PRO A 613 -36.54 9.01 -24.88
CA PRO A 613 -36.04 10.32 -25.31
C PRO A 613 -34.51 10.35 -25.39
N VAL A 614 -33.98 11.05 -26.40
CA VAL A 614 -32.55 11.38 -26.47
C VAL A 614 -32.19 12.23 -25.24
N GLN A 615 -31.05 11.91 -24.63
CA GLN A 615 -30.61 12.57 -23.41
C GLN A 615 -30.12 14.00 -23.68
N ASP A 616 -30.31 14.91 -22.72
CA ASP A 616 -29.82 16.29 -22.87
C ASP A 616 -28.29 16.30 -23.06
N LYS A 617 -27.84 17.07 -24.06
CA LYS A 617 -26.43 17.20 -24.45
C LYS A 617 -25.75 15.84 -24.69
N ASN A 618 -26.47 14.89 -25.29
CA ASN A 618 -26.09 13.47 -25.38
C ASN A 618 -24.61 13.23 -25.75
N ASP A 619 -24.11 13.87 -26.81
CA ASP A 619 -22.73 13.71 -27.31
C ASP A 619 -21.75 14.80 -26.83
N GLN A 620 -22.08 15.56 -25.78
CA GLN A 620 -21.20 16.63 -25.29
C GLN A 620 -20.02 16.09 -24.48
N SER A 621 -18.80 16.50 -24.86
CA SER A 621 -17.56 16.25 -24.12
C SER A 621 -17.31 17.28 -23.01
N LEU A 622 -16.36 16.99 -22.12
CA LEU A 622 -15.87 17.91 -21.10
C LEU A 622 -14.99 19.00 -21.75
N SER A 623 -15.47 20.24 -21.80
CA SER A 623 -14.89 21.29 -22.65
C SER A 623 -13.49 21.74 -22.24
N LYS A 624 -13.09 21.53 -20.99
CA LYS A 624 -11.76 21.91 -20.48
C LYS A 624 -10.76 20.76 -20.51
N TYR A 625 -11.17 19.57 -20.92
CA TYR A 625 -10.30 18.39 -21.02
C TYR A 625 -10.11 17.96 -22.46
N THR A 626 -8.86 17.65 -22.81
CA THR A 626 -8.49 17.11 -24.12
C THR A 626 -7.29 16.18 -23.95
N VAL A 627 -7.07 15.29 -24.91
CA VAL A 627 -5.80 14.57 -25.03
C VAL A 627 -5.02 15.15 -26.21
N PRO A 628 -4.00 16.00 -25.96
CA PRO A 628 -3.11 16.53 -27.00
C PRO A 628 -2.30 15.45 -27.74
N ALA A 629 -1.91 15.77 -28.97
CA ALA A 629 -0.97 14.96 -29.75
C ALA A 629 0.33 14.69 -28.97
N GLY A 630 0.88 13.48 -29.14
CA GLY A 630 2.12 13.05 -28.47
C GLY A 630 1.92 12.43 -27.08
N GLN A 631 0.72 12.51 -26.50
CA GLN A 631 0.39 11.83 -25.25
C GLN A 631 -0.07 10.39 -25.49
N ALA A 632 0.03 9.58 -24.43
CA ALA A 632 -0.40 8.20 -24.44
C ALA A 632 -1.03 7.82 -23.11
N TYR A 633 -2.05 6.99 -23.15
CA TYR A 633 -2.79 6.50 -21.99
C TYR A 633 -2.85 4.97 -22.01
N PRO A 634 -2.75 4.27 -20.87
CA PRO A 634 -2.90 2.81 -20.85
C PRO A 634 -4.24 2.40 -21.46
N GLN A 635 -4.24 1.37 -22.30
CA GLN A 635 -5.49 0.79 -22.79
C GLN A 635 -5.99 -0.26 -21.79
N VAL A 636 -7.15 -0.01 -21.20
CA VAL A 636 -7.79 -0.94 -20.26
C VAL A 636 -8.93 -1.65 -20.97
N GLY A 637 -8.64 -2.85 -21.50
CA GLY A 637 -9.64 -3.69 -22.18
C GLY A 637 -10.04 -3.21 -23.59
N PRO A 638 -11.09 -3.82 -24.16
CA PRO A 638 -11.63 -3.44 -25.48
C PRO A 638 -12.49 -2.17 -25.41
N ALA A 639 -12.79 -1.59 -26.58
CA ALA A 639 -13.75 -0.50 -26.67
C ALA A 639 -15.16 -1.01 -26.32
N GLN A 640 -15.92 -0.19 -25.61
CA GLN A 640 -17.28 -0.45 -25.14
C GLN A 640 -18.27 0.35 -26.00
N ALA A 641 -19.41 -0.23 -26.35
CA ALA A 641 -20.48 0.53 -26.99
C ALA A 641 -21.08 1.50 -25.97
N GLY A 642 -21.38 2.72 -26.42
CA GLY A 642 -22.19 3.63 -25.61
C GLY A 642 -23.59 3.06 -25.39
N ASP A 643 -24.13 3.24 -24.20
CA ASP A 643 -25.43 2.70 -23.79
C ASP A 643 -26.13 3.56 -22.72
N TYR A 644 -27.44 3.35 -22.61
CA TYR A 644 -28.31 4.07 -21.67
C TYR A 644 -29.51 3.22 -21.26
N TRP A 645 -29.61 2.90 -19.96
CA TRP A 645 -30.78 2.24 -19.37
C TRP A 645 -31.81 3.26 -18.93
N PHE A 646 -32.99 3.22 -19.57
CA PHE A 646 -34.12 4.06 -19.20
C PHE A 646 -35.07 3.28 -18.27
N ALA A 647 -35.22 3.78 -17.04
CA ALA A 647 -36.22 3.36 -16.07
C ALA A 647 -37.02 4.60 -15.62
N GLY A 648 -38.00 4.99 -16.43
CA GLY A 648 -38.67 6.28 -16.33
C GLY A 648 -39.85 6.32 -15.36
N THR A 649 -40.40 5.19 -14.93
CA THR A 649 -41.56 5.15 -14.02
C THR A 649 -41.42 4.08 -12.94
N PHE A 650 -42.04 4.35 -11.79
CA PHE A 650 -42.03 3.45 -10.63
C PHE A 650 -42.57 2.05 -10.96
N ALA A 651 -43.70 1.98 -11.67
CA ALA A 651 -44.36 0.72 -12.02
C ALA A 651 -43.64 -0.04 -13.14
N GLY A 652 -42.91 0.66 -14.00
CA GLY A 652 -42.25 0.06 -15.16
C GLY A 652 -43.23 -0.46 -16.21
N THR A 653 -44.41 0.16 -16.33
CA THR A 653 -45.49 -0.28 -17.22
C THR A 653 -45.67 0.62 -18.44
N ALA A 654 -44.87 1.68 -18.59
CA ALA A 654 -44.90 2.50 -19.80
C ALA A 654 -44.18 1.77 -20.95
N ASP A 655 -44.64 1.98 -22.19
CA ASP A 655 -44.19 1.22 -23.38
C ASP A 655 -42.69 1.37 -23.70
N ASN A 656 -42.05 2.42 -23.18
CA ASN A 656 -40.63 2.72 -23.36
C ASN A 656 -39.80 2.48 -22.09
N ASP A 657 -40.42 2.02 -21.01
CA ASP A 657 -39.79 1.86 -19.71
C ASP A 657 -38.96 0.58 -19.64
N ARG A 658 -37.99 0.54 -18.72
CA ARG A 658 -37.04 -0.57 -18.56
C ARG A 658 -36.43 -1.00 -19.91
N THR A 659 -35.94 -0.01 -20.65
CA THR A 659 -35.42 -0.18 -22.00
C THR A 659 -33.95 0.20 -22.07
N LEU A 660 -33.11 -0.72 -22.56
CA LEU A 660 -31.70 -0.47 -22.84
C LEU A 660 -31.54 0.08 -24.27
N VAL A 661 -31.05 1.32 -24.38
CA VAL A 661 -30.61 1.90 -25.65
C VAL A 661 -29.14 1.61 -25.83
N LYS A 662 -28.75 0.94 -26.92
CA LYS A 662 -27.37 0.55 -27.20
C LYS A 662 -26.90 1.08 -28.55
N GLY A 663 -25.76 1.75 -28.53
CA GLY A 663 -25.12 2.33 -29.71
C GLY A 663 -24.36 1.30 -30.54
N SER A 664 -24.08 1.67 -31.78
CA SER A 664 -23.33 0.85 -32.75
C SER A 664 -22.10 1.56 -33.31
N THR A 665 -22.08 2.90 -33.26
CA THR A 665 -21.02 3.73 -33.84
C THR A 665 -20.23 4.51 -32.79
N ASN A 666 -20.88 4.92 -31.69
CA ASN A 666 -20.20 5.49 -30.54
C ASN A 666 -19.57 4.38 -29.68
N LEU A 667 -18.34 3.99 -30.04
CA LEU A 667 -17.49 3.11 -29.24
C LEU A 667 -16.49 3.93 -28.41
N PHE A 668 -16.31 3.58 -27.14
CA PHE A 668 -15.47 4.31 -26.18
C PHE A 668 -14.42 3.43 -25.53
N TYR A 669 -13.24 3.97 -25.30
CA TYR A 669 -12.26 3.39 -24.38
C TYR A 669 -12.29 4.15 -23.05
N PRO A 670 -12.42 3.45 -21.91
CA PRO A 670 -12.12 4.06 -20.62
C PRO A 670 -10.62 4.32 -20.51
N ILE A 671 -10.27 5.50 -20.00
CA ILE A 671 -8.90 5.90 -19.68
C ILE A 671 -8.85 6.52 -18.29
N ARG A 672 -7.77 6.26 -17.57
CA ARG A 672 -7.40 7.05 -16.40
C ARG A 672 -6.81 8.38 -16.87
N TYR A 673 -7.67 9.38 -17.03
CA TYR A 673 -7.30 10.64 -17.66
C TYR A 673 -6.48 11.52 -16.72
N ASN A 674 -6.93 11.66 -15.47
CA ASN A 674 -6.21 12.27 -14.35
C ASN A 674 -6.29 11.29 -13.17
N HIS A 675 -6.73 11.69 -11.97
CA HIS A 675 -7.08 10.71 -10.95
C HIS A 675 -8.39 9.97 -11.27
N ARG A 676 -9.24 10.52 -12.17
CA ARG A 676 -10.52 9.94 -12.59
C ARG A 676 -10.43 9.10 -13.84
N ILE A 677 -11.34 8.14 -13.92
CA ILE A 677 -11.71 7.47 -15.16
C ILE A 677 -12.46 8.48 -16.04
N ALA A 678 -12.26 8.41 -17.35
CA ALA A 678 -12.99 9.16 -18.37
C ALA A 678 -13.02 8.33 -19.65
N TRP A 679 -13.72 8.80 -20.68
CA TRP A 679 -13.84 8.09 -21.95
C TRP A 679 -13.30 8.90 -23.13
N VAL A 680 -12.70 8.21 -24.09
CA VAL A 680 -12.34 8.73 -25.41
C VAL A 680 -12.99 7.86 -26.49
N LYS A 681 -13.44 8.46 -27.60
CA LYS A 681 -14.03 7.70 -28.69
C LYS A 681 -12.96 6.86 -29.40
N ALA A 682 -13.29 5.61 -29.71
CA ALA A 682 -12.42 4.72 -30.48
C ALA A 682 -12.12 5.27 -31.89
N SER A 683 -13.01 6.10 -32.43
CA SER A 683 -12.80 6.82 -33.70
C SER A 683 -11.64 7.82 -33.66
N ASP A 684 -11.23 8.28 -32.48
CA ASP A 684 -10.30 9.41 -32.33
C ASP A 684 -8.89 8.94 -31.94
N VAL A 685 -8.76 7.68 -31.52
CA VAL A 685 -7.52 7.08 -31.04
C VAL A 685 -6.97 6.01 -31.98
N GLN A 686 -5.68 5.73 -31.83
CA GLN A 686 -4.99 4.58 -32.39
C GLN A 686 -4.27 3.84 -31.26
N GLN A 687 -4.22 2.51 -31.36
CA GLN A 687 -3.45 1.68 -30.44
C GLN A 687 -1.95 1.72 -30.80
N ALA A 688 -1.10 1.69 -29.79
CA ALA A 688 0.34 1.58 -29.91
C ALA A 688 0.90 0.70 -28.78
N ASN A 689 2.19 0.39 -28.86
CA ASN A 689 2.91 -0.34 -27.80
C ASN A 689 3.70 0.61 -26.90
N SER A 690 3.68 0.33 -25.60
CA SER A 690 4.50 1.02 -24.60
C SER A 690 5.98 0.59 -24.68
N THR A 691 6.84 1.38 -24.05
CA THR A 691 8.27 1.06 -23.91
C THR A 691 8.45 -0.14 -22.96
N VAL A 692 9.27 -1.11 -23.37
CA VAL A 692 9.63 -2.27 -22.54
C VAL A 692 10.46 -1.83 -21.33
N PRO A 693 10.14 -2.27 -20.10
CA PRO A 693 10.94 -1.96 -18.91
C PRO A 693 12.38 -2.46 -18.99
N ASP A 694 13.25 -1.90 -18.17
CA ASP A 694 14.60 -2.46 -17.94
C ASP A 694 14.51 -3.85 -17.29
N ALA A 695 15.16 -4.85 -17.88
CA ALA A 695 15.10 -6.22 -17.40
C ALA A 695 15.92 -6.45 -16.11
N GLY A 696 16.88 -5.58 -15.79
CA GLY A 696 17.73 -5.68 -14.61
C GLY A 696 18.79 -6.79 -14.65
N THR A 697 18.89 -7.53 -15.76
CA THR A 697 19.72 -8.74 -15.88
C THR A 697 21.23 -8.45 -15.89
N ASP A 698 21.65 -7.23 -16.18
CA ASP A 698 23.04 -6.81 -16.33
C ASP A 698 23.44 -5.70 -15.34
N ARG A 699 22.60 -5.44 -14.32
CA ARG A 699 22.87 -4.46 -13.26
C ARG A 699 23.09 -5.20 -11.96
N TYR A 700 24.14 -4.84 -11.23
CA TYR A 700 24.56 -5.57 -10.05
C TYR A 700 24.18 -4.83 -8.77
N ASN A 701 23.60 -5.57 -7.83
CA ASN A 701 23.18 -5.06 -6.55
C ASN A 701 24.30 -5.24 -5.52
N ILE A 702 24.21 -4.46 -4.45
CA ILE A 702 24.91 -4.74 -3.19
C ILE A 702 23.88 -4.99 -2.11
N ILE A 703 24.16 -5.97 -1.25
CA ILE A 703 23.34 -6.23 -0.08
C ILE A 703 24.17 -6.01 1.18
N GLY A 704 23.62 -5.23 2.11
CA GLY A 704 24.27 -4.89 3.36
C GLY A 704 23.44 -5.33 4.56
N ARG A 705 24.09 -5.98 5.52
CA ARG A 705 23.50 -6.21 6.84
C ARG A 705 23.99 -5.16 7.81
N ASP A 706 23.06 -4.42 8.41
CA ASP A 706 23.40 -3.42 9.41
C ASP A 706 23.65 -4.02 10.81
N ASN A 707 24.00 -3.15 11.76
CA ASN A 707 24.28 -3.56 13.14
C ASN A 707 23.06 -4.07 13.91
N ALA A 708 21.84 -3.75 13.49
CA ALA A 708 20.60 -4.29 14.09
C ALA A 708 20.27 -5.70 13.56
N GLY A 709 20.82 -6.05 12.39
CA GLY A 709 20.52 -7.30 11.70
C GLY A 709 19.54 -7.13 10.55
N ASP A 710 19.34 -5.91 10.08
CA ASP A 710 18.44 -5.61 8.97
C ASP A 710 19.21 -5.70 7.66
N MET A 711 18.55 -6.26 6.65
CA MET A 711 19.11 -6.46 5.33
C MET A 711 18.64 -5.40 4.37
N TRP A 712 19.58 -4.68 3.78
CA TRP A 712 19.34 -3.58 2.87
C TRP A 712 19.89 -3.91 1.49
N GLN A 713 19.09 -3.70 0.45
CA GLN A 713 19.51 -3.80 -0.94
C GLN A 713 19.81 -2.41 -1.50
N TYR A 714 20.90 -2.30 -2.23
CA TYR A 714 21.24 -1.19 -3.10
C TYR A 714 21.19 -1.66 -4.53
N GLN A 715 20.19 -1.22 -5.29
CA GLN A 715 20.07 -1.64 -6.68
C GLN A 715 21.10 -0.89 -7.54
N GLY A 716 21.85 -1.62 -8.37
CA GLY A 716 22.84 -1.05 -9.27
C GLY A 716 22.22 -0.19 -10.37
N THR A 717 22.78 0.99 -10.62
CA THR A 717 22.39 1.83 -11.75
C THR A 717 23.05 1.39 -13.07
N GLY A 718 24.24 0.75 -12.99
CA GLY A 718 25.11 0.58 -14.14
C GLY A 718 26.02 1.78 -14.42
N SER A 719 26.25 2.67 -13.45
CA SER A 719 27.07 3.87 -13.61
C SER A 719 28.16 3.97 -12.56
N ALA A 720 29.40 4.25 -12.97
CA ALA A 720 30.52 4.44 -12.05
C ALA A 720 30.37 5.68 -11.14
N THR A 721 29.72 6.75 -11.61
CA THR A 721 29.62 8.02 -10.88
C THR A 721 28.46 8.07 -9.89
N SER A 722 27.45 7.22 -10.09
CA SER A 722 26.32 7.07 -9.20
C SER A 722 25.87 5.60 -9.22
N PRO A 723 26.62 4.70 -8.55
CA PRO A 723 26.46 3.26 -8.73
C PRO A 723 25.17 2.67 -8.15
N TYR A 724 24.48 3.37 -7.26
CA TYR A 724 23.28 2.84 -6.60
C TYR A 724 22.09 3.78 -6.63
N TYR A 725 20.91 3.19 -6.78
CA TYR A 725 19.65 3.83 -6.40
C TYR A 725 19.50 3.88 -4.87
N LYS A 726 18.43 4.55 -4.42
CA LYS A 726 18.05 4.56 -3.01
C LYS A 726 17.91 3.14 -2.47
N ARG A 727 18.44 2.92 -1.25
CA ARG A 727 18.37 1.61 -0.59
C ARG A 727 16.93 1.18 -0.33
N TYR A 728 16.72 -0.12 -0.32
CA TYR A 728 15.45 -0.77 -0.03
C TYR A 728 15.65 -1.80 1.08
N LEU A 729 14.74 -1.84 2.05
CA LEU A 729 14.78 -2.79 3.16
C LEU A 729 14.22 -4.13 2.70
N MET A 730 15.06 -5.15 2.66
CA MET A 730 14.68 -6.51 2.23
C MET A 730 14.00 -7.31 3.33
N GLY A 731 14.31 -6.99 4.59
CA GLY A 731 13.78 -7.69 5.75
C GLY A 731 14.76 -7.73 6.91
N TYR A 732 14.35 -8.43 7.96
CA TYR A 732 14.93 -8.33 9.29
C TYR A 732 15.36 -9.70 9.82
N GLY A 733 15.97 -9.77 11.00
CA GLY A 733 16.29 -11.04 11.68
C GLY A 733 17.60 -11.70 11.24
N TRP A 734 18.43 -11.00 10.46
CA TRP A 734 19.67 -11.54 9.89
C TRP A 734 20.86 -11.48 10.86
N GLN A 735 20.69 -10.91 12.05
CA GLN A 735 21.61 -11.06 13.17
C GLN A 735 21.72 -12.52 13.66
N ASN A 736 20.82 -13.41 13.25
CA ASN A 736 20.91 -14.85 13.54
C ASN A 736 21.99 -15.57 12.74
N TYR A 737 22.56 -14.93 11.72
CA TYR A 737 23.66 -15.48 10.92
C TYR A 737 25.00 -14.92 11.37
N THR A 738 26.01 -15.78 11.48
CA THR A 738 27.39 -15.42 11.82
C THR A 738 28.25 -15.16 10.58
N ALA A 739 27.86 -15.68 9.42
CA ALA A 739 28.48 -15.42 8.13
C ALA A 739 27.41 -15.42 7.03
N ILE A 740 27.53 -14.51 6.07
CA ILE A 740 26.68 -14.43 4.87
C ILE A 740 27.59 -14.11 3.68
N THR A 741 27.47 -14.84 2.59
CA THR A 741 28.31 -14.63 1.41
C THR A 741 27.55 -14.92 0.12
N ALA A 742 27.78 -14.08 -0.89
CA ALA A 742 27.28 -14.26 -2.24
C ALA A 742 28.01 -15.44 -2.93
N MET A 743 27.24 -16.36 -3.49
CA MET A 743 27.72 -17.46 -4.31
C MET A 743 27.82 -17.05 -5.78
N THR A 744 26.84 -16.28 -6.25
CA THR A 744 26.81 -15.70 -7.60
C THR A 744 26.64 -14.18 -7.53
N ALA A 745 26.72 -13.50 -8.67
CA ALA A 745 26.42 -12.08 -8.75
C ALA A 745 25.00 -11.76 -8.24
N MET A 746 24.89 -10.80 -7.33
CA MET A 746 23.60 -10.22 -6.94
C MET A 746 23.14 -9.27 -8.05
N ARG A 747 21.98 -9.53 -8.68
CA ARG A 747 21.50 -8.76 -9.83
C ARG A 747 20.18 -8.04 -9.56
N ALA A 748 19.96 -6.96 -10.30
CA ALA A 748 18.79 -6.08 -10.17
C ALA A 748 17.47 -6.72 -10.60
N ASP A 749 17.53 -7.85 -11.30
CA ASP A 749 16.37 -8.70 -11.61
C ASP A 749 15.97 -9.64 -10.46
N GLY A 750 16.71 -9.63 -9.34
CA GLY A 750 16.48 -10.50 -8.19
C GLY A 750 17.08 -11.91 -8.35
N THR A 751 17.97 -12.12 -9.32
CA THR A 751 18.84 -13.29 -9.36
C THR A 751 20.10 -13.06 -8.51
N GLY A 752 20.71 -14.15 -8.05
CA GLY A 752 21.82 -14.11 -7.10
C GLY A 752 21.58 -15.07 -5.94
N ASP A 753 22.52 -15.97 -5.73
CA ASP A 753 22.45 -16.99 -4.68
C ASP A 753 23.38 -16.61 -3.53
N ILE A 754 22.97 -16.88 -2.30
CA ILE A 754 23.79 -16.69 -1.11
C ILE A 754 23.85 -17.95 -0.26
N THR A 755 24.91 -18.07 0.54
CA THR A 755 24.91 -18.97 1.69
C THR A 755 25.00 -18.16 2.99
N ALA A 756 24.38 -18.68 4.04
CA ALA A 756 24.43 -18.06 5.36
C ALA A 756 24.59 -19.12 6.46
N ARG A 757 25.55 -18.91 7.36
CA ARG A 757 25.77 -19.79 8.53
C ARG A 757 25.08 -19.20 9.74
N ASP A 758 24.19 -19.93 10.38
CA ASP A 758 23.55 -19.48 11.62
C ASP A 758 24.47 -19.59 12.85
N LYS A 759 23.99 -19.17 14.02
CA LYS A 759 24.73 -19.24 15.28
C LYS A 759 24.98 -20.68 15.76
N ASP A 760 24.11 -21.62 15.40
CA ASP A 760 24.24 -23.04 15.74
C ASP A 760 25.23 -23.77 14.82
N GLY A 761 25.78 -23.06 13.82
CA GLY A 761 26.75 -23.61 12.88
C GLY A 761 26.11 -24.45 11.79
N VAL A 762 24.83 -24.24 11.50
CA VAL A 762 24.15 -24.78 10.32
C VAL A 762 24.35 -23.83 9.15
N LEU A 763 24.79 -24.36 8.01
CA LEU A 763 24.84 -23.62 6.75
C LEU A 763 23.52 -23.77 6.02
N TRP A 764 23.02 -22.65 5.53
CA TRP A 764 21.80 -22.52 4.74
C TRP A 764 22.13 -21.99 3.35
N TYR A 765 21.42 -22.48 2.35
CA TYR A 765 21.50 -22.02 0.96
C TYR A 765 20.23 -21.24 0.61
N TYR A 766 20.40 -20.08 -0.03
CA TYR A 766 19.31 -19.24 -0.51
C TYR A 766 19.49 -19.04 -2.01
N ARG A 767 18.52 -19.55 -2.77
CA ARG A 767 18.49 -19.35 -4.22
C ARG A 767 17.85 -18.02 -4.57
N GLY A 768 18.41 -17.33 -5.56
CA GLY A 768 17.78 -16.20 -6.21
C GLY A 768 16.40 -16.55 -6.76
N SER A 769 15.44 -15.65 -6.60
CA SER A 769 14.05 -15.86 -7.01
C SER A 769 13.75 -15.33 -8.42
N GLY A 770 14.57 -14.41 -8.94
CA GLY A 770 14.25 -13.65 -10.16
C GLY A 770 13.13 -12.62 -9.95
N ASN A 771 12.90 -12.22 -8.69
CA ASN A 771 12.00 -11.14 -8.30
C ASN A 771 12.75 -10.15 -7.39
N PRO A 772 13.02 -8.91 -7.83
CA PRO A 772 13.80 -7.96 -7.06
C PRO A 772 13.16 -7.51 -5.74
N ASP A 773 11.85 -7.67 -5.57
CA ASP A 773 11.13 -7.33 -4.34
C ASP A 773 11.20 -8.46 -3.30
N LYS A 774 11.47 -9.69 -3.76
CA LYS A 774 11.61 -10.89 -2.92
C LYS A 774 12.76 -11.73 -3.45
N PRO A 775 14.01 -11.25 -3.39
CA PRO A 775 15.11 -11.78 -4.19
C PRO A 775 15.54 -13.20 -3.81
N TYR A 776 15.08 -13.75 -2.69
CA TYR A 776 15.40 -15.12 -2.28
C TYR A 776 14.17 -16.01 -2.15
N LEU A 777 14.32 -17.27 -2.54
CA LEU A 777 13.38 -18.34 -2.22
C LEU A 777 13.55 -18.81 -0.77
N ALA A 778 12.69 -19.75 -0.35
CA ALA A 778 12.82 -20.42 0.95
C ALA A 778 14.20 -21.07 1.10
N ARG A 779 14.83 -20.87 2.28
CA ARG A 779 16.16 -21.40 2.57
C ARG A 779 16.19 -22.93 2.60
N LEU A 780 17.29 -23.51 2.12
CA LEU A 780 17.55 -24.94 2.16
C LEU A 780 18.68 -25.25 3.15
N LYS A 781 18.51 -26.30 3.96
CA LYS A 781 19.54 -26.73 4.90
C LYS A 781 20.66 -27.46 4.15
N VAL A 782 21.88 -26.95 4.25
CA VAL A 782 23.07 -27.63 3.69
C VAL A 782 23.60 -28.65 4.68
N GLY A 783 23.76 -28.28 5.96
CA GLY A 783 24.25 -29.17 7.01
C GLY A 783 24.75 -28.43 8.25
N SER A 784 25.01 -29.15 9.34
CA SER A 784 25.58 -28.62 10.59
C SER A 784 27.12 -28.75 10.62
N GLY A 785 27.76 -28.19 11.65
CA GLY A 785 29.21 -28.32 11.89
C GLY A 785 30.07 -27.27 11.18
N TRP A 786 29.48 -26.24 10.60
CA TRP A 786 30.18 -25.18 9.88
C TRP A 786 30.88 -24.17 10.79
N ASN A 787 30.67 -24.24 12.11
CA ASN A 787 31.44 -23.47 13.11
C ASN A 787 32.92 -23.91 13.21
N GLN A 788 33.31 -25.00 12.55
CA GLN A 788 34.72 -25.38 12.40
C GLN A 788 35.54 -24.39 11.56
N TYR A 789 34.87 -23.52 10.80
CA TYR A 789 35.49 -22.53 9.92
C TYR A 789 35.42 -21.13 10.53
N ASP A 790 36.52 -20.37 10.45
CA ASP A 790 36.57 -18.97 10.87
C ASP A 790 36.35 -18.00 9.70
N GLY A 791 36.34 -18.50 8.46
CA GLY A 791 35.97 -17.76 7.26
C GLY A 791 35.33 -18.66 6.19
N ILE A 792 34.32 -18.13 5.50
CA ILE A 792 33.56 -18.80 4.45
C ILE A 792 33.25 -17.75 3.38
N TRP A 793 33.60 -18.02 2.12
CA TRP A 793 33.43 -17.07 1.03
C TRP A 793 33.02 -17.79 -0.26
N GLY A 794 31.92 -17.36 -0.86
CA GLY A 794 31.56 -17.76 -2.22
C GLY A 794 32.55 -17.15 -3.21
N MET A 795 32.96 -17.94 -4.20
CA MET A 795 34.03 -17.62 -5.14
C MET A 795 33.55 -17.53 -6.59
N ARG A 796 32.23 -17.52 -6.81
CA ARG A 796 31.65 -17.69 -8.16
C ARG A 796 32.17 -18.99 -8.78
N ASP A 797 32.38 -19.04 -10.08
CA ASP A 797 32.86 -20.23 -10.76
C ASP A 797 34.40 -20.23 -10.82
N LEU A 798 35.04 -20.72 -9.74
CA LEU A 798 36.50 -20.69 -9.58
C LEU A 798 37.15 -21.86 -10.33
N ASP A 799 36.42 -22.96 -10.51
CA ASP A 799 36.88 -24.11 -11.28
C ASP A 799 36.42 -24.17 -12.75
N GLY A 800 35.62 -23.20 -13.19
CA GLY A 800 35.28 -22.99 -14.60
C GLY A 800 34.25 -23.97 -15.15
N ASP A 801 33.45 -24.61 -14.31
CA ASP A 801 32.44 -25.60 -14.73
C ASP A 801 31.02 -25.03 -14.88
N GLY A 802 30.88 -23.71 -14.73
CA GLY A 802 29.63 -22.96 -14.82
C GLY A 802 28.83 -22.91 -13.52
N LYS A 803 29.36 -23.40 -12.40
CA LYS A 803 28.64 -23.45 -11.11
C LYS A 803 29.37 -22.66 -10.05
N ALA A 804 28.62 -22.13 -9.10
CA ALA A 804 29.19 -21.37 -8.00
C ALA A 804 29.89 -22.28 -6.99
N ASP A 805 31.15 -21.97 -6.72
CA ASP A 805 32.04 -22.58 -5.76
C ASP A 805 32.18 -21.75 -4.48
N MET A 806 32.72 -22.37 -3.45
CA MET A 806 33.01 -21.74 -2.17
C MET A 806 34.38 -22.17 -1.65
N ILE A 807 35.02 -21.30 -0.89
CA ILE A 807 36.19 -21.65 -0.08
C ILE A 807 35.91 -21.40 1.39
N ALA A 808 36.48 -22.23 2.26
CA ALA A 808 36.35 -22.09 3.71
C ALA A 808 37.69 -22.30 4.39
N ARG A 809 37.97 -21.48 5.40
CA ARG A 809 39.21 -21.53 6.19
C ARG A 809 38.92 -21.95 7.62
N ASN A 810 39.74 -22.83 8.17
CA ASN A 810 39.69 -23.19 9.60
C ASN A 810 40.64 -22.33 10.44
N GLY A 811 40.50 -22.37 11.77
CA GLY A 811 41.33 -21.57 12.69
C GLY A 811 42.85 -21.82 12.62
N SER A 812 43.28 -22.95 12.05
CA SER A 812 44.71 -23.24 11.82
C SER A 812 45.25 -22.67 10.51
N GLY A 813 44.40 -22.01 9.72
CA GLY A 813 44.77 -21.43 8.42
C GLY A 813 44.83 -22.42 7.27
N VAL A 814 44.23 -23.60 7.41
CA VAL A 814 44.00 -24.52 6.29
C VAL A 814 42.77 -24.05 5.53
N ILE A 815 42.88 -23.95 4.20
CA ILE A 815 41.78 -23.57 3.32
C ILE A 815 41.30 -24.76 2.49
N TYR A 816 39.98 -24.88 2.37
CA TYR A 816 39.30 -25.94 1.66
C TYR A 816 38.47 -25.36 0.52
N PHE A 817 38.50 -26.04 -0.63
CA PHE A 817 37.62 -25.84 -1.77
C PHE A 817 36.36 -26.69 -1.61
N TYR A 818 35.22 -26.07 -1.87
CA TYR A 818 33.91 -26.68 -1.93
C TYR A 818 33.35 -26.47 -3.34
N LYS A 819 33.53 -27.48 -4.19
CA LYS A 819 33.04 -27.48 -5.57
C LYS A 819 31.52 -27.42 -5.62
N GLY A 820 30.99 -26.51 -6.42
CA GLY A 820 29.56 -26.38 -6.70
C GLY A 820 29.01 -27.58 -7.47
N THR A 821 27.85 -28.09 -7.07
CA THR A 821 27.16 -29.18 -7.81
C THR A 821 26.08 -28.66 -8.76
N GLY A 822 25.61 -27.43 -8.55
CA GLY A 822 24.45 -26.85 -9.25
C GLY A 822 23.10 -27.33 -8.72
N ASP A 823 23.08 -28.27 -7.76
CA ASP A 823 21.89 -28.71 -7.05
C ASP A 823 21.80 -27.99 -5.69
N PRO A 824 20.84 -27.06 -5.49
CA PRO A 824 20.75 -26.28 -4.27
C PRO A 824 20.38 -27.11 -3.02
N THR A 825 19.92 -28.35 -3.17
CA THR A 825 19.67 -29.28 -2.05
C THR A 825 20.95 -30.00 -1.60
N LYS A 826 21.96 -30.07 -2.47
CA LYS A 826 23.29 -30.63 -2.21
C LYS A 826 24.35 -29.73 -2.85
N PRO A 827 24.45 -28.46 -2.44
CA PRO A 827 25.14 -27.43 -3.21
C PRO A 827 26.64 -27.67 -3.39
N PHE A 828 27.26 -28.48 -2.52
CA PHE A 828 28.69 -28.72 -2.55
C PHE A 828 29.07 -30.19 -2.57
N ALA A 829 30.11 -30.52 -3.34
CA ALA A 829 30.80 -31.81 -3.28
C ALA A 829 31.66 -31.93 -2.01
N PRO A 830 32.22 -33.12 -1.71
CA PRO A 830 33.19 -33.26 -0.62
C PRO A 830 34.36 -32.28 -0.74
N LYS A 831 34.75 -31.68 0.39
CA LYS A 831 35.78 -30.64 0.42
C LYS A 831 37.16 -31.16 0.01
N ALA A 832 37.95 -30.34 -0.69
CA ALA A 832 39.35 -30.61 -1.01
C ALA A 832 40.25 -29.57 -0.33
N GLN A 833 41.38 -29.97 0.25
CA GLN A 833 42.35 -29.01 0.79
C GLN A 833 43.13 -28.35 -0.35
N ILE A 834 43.19 -27.01 -0.37
CA ILE A 834 43.85 -26.25 -1.45
C ILE A 834 44.99 -25.35 -0.95
N GLY A 835 45.23 -25.29 0.37
CA GLY A 835 46.34 -24.51 0.91
C GLY A 835 46.42 -24.49 2.43
N THR A 836 47.52 -23.96 2.94
CA THR A 836 47.80 -23.73 4.36
C THR A 836 48.40 -22.33 4.56
N GLY A 837 48.49 -21.83 5.79
CA GLY A 837 49.08 -20.51 6.08
C GLY A 837 48.13 -19.32 5.86
N TRP A 838 46.84 -19.57 5.63
CA TRP A 838 45.85 -18.52 5.31
C TRP A 838 45.38 -17.68 6.51
N GLN A 839 45.84 -17.98 7.72
CA GLN A 839 45.54 -17.21 8.93
C GLN A 839 46.20 -15.80 8.94
N ILE A 840 47.04 -15.50 7.94
CA ILE A 840 47.61 -14.16 7.73
C ILE A 840 46.58 -13.17 7.17
N TYR A 841 45.50 -13.65 6.54
CA TYR A 841 44.47 -12.82 5.92
C TYR A 841 43.33 -12.51 6.87
N ASP A 842 42.83 -11.28 6.83
CA ASP A 842 41.64 -10.85 7.58
C ASP A 842 40.43 -10.58 6.67
N ALA A 843 40.64 -10.44 5.37
CA ALA A 843 39.58 -10.34 4.36
C ALA A 843 39.95 -11.12 3.08
N VAL A 844 38.95 -11.78 2.50
CA VAL A 844 39.00 -12.41 1.18
C VAL A 844 37.75 -11.97 0.43
N VAL A 845 37.90 -11.47 -0.79
CA VAL A 845 36.85 -10.81 -1.55
C VAL A 845 36.85 -11.33 -2.98
N SER A 846 35.81 -12.06 -3.37
CA SER A 846 35.57 -12.41 -4.77
C SER A 846 35.16 -11.16 -5.55
N THR A 847 35.84 -10.90 -6.65
CA THR A 847 35.67 -9.70 -7.49
C THR A 847 35.02 -10.00 -8.84
N GLY A 848 34.88 -11.28 -9.17
CA GLY A 848 34.61 -11.69 -10.55
C GLY A 848 35.90 -11.68 -11.36
N ASP A 849 35.77 -11.51 -12.66
CA ASP A 849 36.89 -11.49 -13.60
C ASP A 849 37.58 -10.11 -13.57
N LEU A 850 38.73 -10.00 -12.89
CA LEU A 850 39.48 -8.74 -12.76
C LEU A 850 40.44 -8.52 -13.92
N ASN A 851 40.88 -9.59 -14.57
CA ASN A 851 41.89 -9.56 -15.62
C ASN A 851 41.31 -9.74 -17.04
N GLY A 852 40.00 -9.96 -17.16
CA GLY A 852 39.28 -10.12 -18.42
C GLY A 852 39.49 -11.46 -19.12
N ASP A 853 40.00 -12.49 -18.43
CA ASP A 853 40.30 -13.80 -19.02
C ASP A 853 39.12 -14.80 -19.01
N GLY A 854 37.98 -14.37 -18.47
CA GLY A 854 36.75 -15.14 -18.35
C GLY A 854 36.67 -16.01 -17.09
N LYS A 855 37.64 -15.93 -16.17
CA LYS A 855 37.68 -16.74 -14.94
C LYS A 855 37.45 -15.88 -13.71
N ALA A 856 36.94 -16.50 -12.65
CA ALA A 856 36.74 -15.79 -11.39
C ALA A 856 38.06 -15.53 -10.67
N ASP A 857 38.34 -14.26 -10.38
CA ASP A 857 39.45 -13.80 -9.54
C ASP A 857 38.97 -13.36 -8.16
N PHE A 858 39.93 -13.20 -7.25
CA PHE A 858 39.68 -12.61 -5.95
C PHE A 858 40.89 -11.84 -5.42
N VAL A 859 40.63 -10.98 -4.43
CA VAL A 859 41.67 -10.29 -3.67
C VAL A 859 41.64 -10.72 -2.21
N ALA A 860 42.79 -10.69 -1.55
CA ALA A 860 42.93 -10.97 -0.13
C ALA A 860 43.76 -9.89 0.56
N ARG A 861 43.30 -9.43 1.72
CA ARG A 861 44.03 -8.47 2.55
C ARG A 861 44.67 -9.17 3.72
N ASP A 862 45.97 -8.96 3.89
CA ASP A 862 46.68 -9.46 5.06
C ASP A 862 46.49 -8.56 6.27
N LYS A 863 46.80 -9.09 7.46
CA LYS A 863 46.70 -8.38 8.74
C LYS A 863 47.58 -7.12 8.83
N SER A 864 48.52 -6.92 7.91
CA SER A 864 49.34 -5.70 7.80
C SER A 864 48.71 -4.65 6.88
N GLY A 865 47.56 -4.95 6.26
CA GLY A 865 46.85 -4.06 5.35
C GLY A 865 47.41 -4.03 3.94
N VAL A 866 48.18 -5.05 3.52
CA VAL A 866 48.60 -5.24 2.12
C VAL A 866 47.54 -6.04 1.39
N LEU A 867 47.18 -5.59 0.18
CA LEU A 867 46.22 -6.25 -0.70
C LEU A 867 46.96 -7.06 -1.76
N TRP A 868 46.47 -8.29 -1.96
CA TRP A 868 47.03 -9.27 -2.87
C TRP A 868 45.95 -9.74 -3.85
N THR A 869 46.29 -9.83 -5.14
CA THR A 869 45.43 -10.45 -6.16
C THR A 869 45.77 -11.93 -6.30
N TYR A 870 44.74 -12.75 -6.47
CA TYR A 870 44.81 -14.15 -6.81
C TYR A 870 43.99 -14.39 -8.08
N THR A 871 44.68 -14.68 -9.18
CA THR A 871 44.00 -14.97 -10.44
C THR A 871 43.47 -16.40 -10.45
N GLY A 872 42.23 -16.59 -10.91
CA GLY A 872 41.61 -17.89 -11.06
C GLY A 872 42.27 -18.71 -12.16
N THR A 873 42.36 -20.03 -11.99
CA THR A 873 42.86 -20.91 -13.06
C THR A 873 41.75 -21.59 -13.85
N GLY A 874 40.53 -21.66 -13.29
CA GLY A 874 39.45 -22.49 -13.83
C GLY A 874 39.73 -23.97 -13.62
N SER A 875 40.27 -24.36 -12.46
CA SER A 875 40.59 -25.75 -12.16
C SER A 875 40.45 -26.11 -10.68
N ALA A 876 39.63 -27.10 -10.35
CA ALA A 876 39.38 -27.52 -8.97
C ALA A 876 40.63 -28.00 -8.21
N THR A 877 41.65 -28.52 -8.92
CA THR A 877 42.88 -29.05 -8.31
C THR A 877 43.93 -27.98 -8.05
N ALA A 878 43.82 -26.83 -8.72
CA ALA A 878 44.74 -25.70 -8.58
C ALA A 878 43.99 -24.37 -8.77
N PRO A 879 42.99 -24.04 -7.93
CA PRO A 879 41.94 -23.05 -8.24
C PRO A 879 42.43 -21.61 -8.46
N TYR A 880 43.62 -21.26 -7.97
CA TYR A 880 44.20 -19.93 -8.15
C TYR A 880 45.72 -19.99 -8.35
N ALA A 881 46.24 -18.98 -9.04
CA ALA A 881 47.67 -18.79 -9.26
C ALA A 881 48.38 -18.22 -8.01
N LYS A 882 49.69 -18.01 -8.12
CA LYS A 882 50.49 -17.37 -7.08
C LYS A 882 50.05 -15.91 -6.92
N ARG A 883 49.90 -15.48 -5.65
CA ARG A 883 49.49 -14.12 -5.31
C ARG A 883 50.44 -13.04 -5.86
N VAL A 884 49.87 -11.91 -6.26
CA VAL A 884 50.59 -10.68 -6.67
C VAL A 884 50.25 -9.55 -5.72
N GLN A 885 51.25 -8.80 -5.23
CA GLN A 885 50.99 -7.63 -4.39
C GLN A 885 50.48 -6.48 -5.27
N ILE A 886 49.35 -5.89 -4.89
CA ILE A 886 48.72 -4.80 -5.67
C ILE A 886 48.54 -3.50 -4.88
N GLY A 887 48.85 -3.49 -3.57
CA GLY A 887 48.92 -2.24 -2.82
C GLY A 887 49.07 -2.41 -1.32
N SER A 888 49.40 -1.33 -0.62
CA SER A 888 49.47 -1.22 0.84
C SER A 888 48.47 -0.19 1.37
N GLY A 889 48.18 -0.20 2.68
CA GLY A 889 47.29 0.79 3.32
C GLY A 889 45.80 0.43 3.27
N TRP A 890 45.46 -0.77 2.78
CA TRP A 890 44.09 -1.27 2.70
C TRP A 890 43.47 -1.61 4.06
N GLY A 891 44.26 -1.56 5.14
CA GLY A 891 43.76 -1.56 6.52
C GLY A 891 42.87 -0.35 6.85
N ALA A 892 42.85 0.69 6.00
CA ALA A 892 41.93 1.83 6.13
C ALA A 892 40.44 1.45 5.90
N TYR A 893 40.17 0.33 5.22
CA TYR A 893 38.82 -0.13 4.92
C TYR A 893 38.29 -1.08 6.00
N LYS A 894 37.13 -0.77 6.58
CA LYS A 894 36.39 -1.65 7.49
C LYS A 894 35.77 -2.83 6.73
N LEU A 895 35.19 -2.56 5.57
CA LEU A 895 34.53 -3.55 4.70
C LEU A 895 35.05 -3.39 3.28
N MET A 896 35.15 -4.51 2.56
CA MET A 896 35.47 -4.56 1.14
C MET A 896 34.54 -5.58 0.48
N LEU A 897 34.12 -5.30 -0.74
CA LEU A 897 33.26 -6.19 -1.53
C LEU A 897 33.63 -6.06 -3.01
N GLY A 898 33.59 -7.18 -3.73
CA GLY A 898 33.66 -7.26 -5.18
C GLY A 898 32.26 -7.46 -5.76
N PRO A 899 31.54 -6.37 -6.07
CA PRO A 899 30.13 -6.40 -6.46
C PRO A 899 29.86 -6.96 -7.88
N SER A 900 30.87 -7.52 -8.55
CA SER A 900 30.92 -7.72 -10.00
C SER A 900 31.16 -6.39 -10.74
N ASP A 901 30.56 -6.22 -11.91
CA ASP A 901 30.77 -5.12 -12.84
C ASP A 901 29.70 -4.03 -12.65
N LEU A 902 29.93 -3.06 -11.77
CA LEU A 902 28.91 -2.06 -11.41
C LEU A 902 28.63 -1.06 -12.53
N ASN A 903 29.59 -0.86 -13.44
CA ASN A 903 29.52 0.15 -14.50
C ASN A 903 29.17 -0.45 -15.88
N ARG A 904 29.09 -1.78 -15.98
CA ARG A 904 28.78 -2.58 -17.18
C ARG A 904 29.84 -2.51 -18.28
N ASP A 905 31.12 -2.38 -17.93
CA ASP A 905 32.22 -2.38 -18.88
C ASP A 905 32.82 -3.78 -19.15
N GLY A 906 32.31 -4.80 -18.47
CA GLY A 906 32.71 -6.19 -18.59
C GLY A 906 33.79 -6.63 -17.60
N ILE A 907 34.32 -5.73 -16.77
CA ILE A 907 35.40 -6.00 -15.82
C ILE A 907 34.87 -5.94 -14.38
N GLY A 908 35.36 -6.83 -13.52
CA GLY A 908 35.03 -6.81 -12.09
C GLY A 908 35.51 -5.54 -11.39
N ASP A 909 34.66 -4.97 -10.53
CA ASP A 909 34.97 -3.81 -9.72
C ASP A 909 35.21 -4.18 -8.24
N LEU A 910 35.70 -3.22 -7.46
CA LEU A 910 35.80 -3.30 -6.01
C LEU A 910 35.18 -2.08 -5.34
N ILE A 911 34.57 -2.29 -4.18
CA ILE A 911 34.19 -1.21 -3.27
C ILE A 911 34.85 -1.38 -1.90
N GLY A 912 35.12 -0.26 -1.24
CA GLY A 912 35.65 -0.22 0.12
C GLY A 912 34.90 0.79 0.99
N VAL A 913 34.52 0.39 2.20
CA VAL A 913 33.94 1.29 3.22
C VAL A 913 34.97 1.54 4.30
N ASN A 914 35.34 2.79 4.56
CA ASN A 914 36.28 3.12 5.62
C ASN A 914 35.60 3.26 7.00
N GLY A 915 36.40 3.47 8.06
CA GLY A 915 35.89 3.62 9.43
C GLY A 915 34.94 4.81 9.62
N SER A 916 35.07 5.86 8.82
CA SER A 916 34.18 7.03 8.82
C SER A 916 32.87 6.80 8.07
N GLY A 917 32.73 5.68 7.36
CA GLY A 917 31.55 5.33 6.57
C GLY A 917 31.52 5.93 5.17
N GLU A 918 32.65 6.37 4.64
CA GLU A 918 32.79 6.76 3.24
C GLU A 918 32.87 5.50 2.37
N LEU A 919 32.07 5.47 1.31
CA LEU A 919 32.09 4.41 0.31
C LEU A 919 32.97 4.85 -0.87
N TRP A 920 33.97 4.04 -1.15
CA TRP A 920 34.93 4.23 -2.23
C TRP A 920 34.73 3.16 -3.30
N TYR A 921 34.59 3.59 -4.55
CA TYR A 921 34.52 2.76 -5.75
C TYR A 921 35.89 2.68 -6.40
N TYR A 922 36.28 1.48 -6.81
CA TYR A 922 37.50 1.15 -7.53
C TYR A 922 37.12 0.45 -8.84
N LYS A 923 37.29 1.18 -9.94
CA LYS A 923 37.02 0.66 -11.27
C LYS A 923 38.03 -0.43 -11.65
N GLY A 924 37.56 -1.56 -12.15
CA GLY A 924 38.39 -2.61 -12.75
C GLY A 924 39.14 -2.14 -13.99
N THR A 925 40.39 -2.60 -14.18
CA THR A 925 41.23 -2.23 -15.34
C THR A 925 41.38 -3.34 -16.38
N GLY A 926 41.12 -4.60 -16.00
CA GLY A 926 41.44 -5.77 -16.82
C GLY A 926 42.91 -6.21 -16.71
N ASP A 927 43.69 -5.68 -15.76
CA ASP A 927 45.09 -6.06 -15.54
C ASP A 927 45.31 -6.62 -14.12
N ALA A 928 45.67 -7.90 -14.01
CA ALA A 928 45.92 -8.55 -12.71
C ALA A 928 47.02 -7.88 -11.85
N ALA A 929 47.98 -7.18 -12.47
CA ALA A 929 49.07 -6.48 -11.77
C ALA A 929 48.67 -5.07 -11.32
N GLN A 930 47.69 -4.45 -11.97
CA GLN A 930 47.13 -3.13 -11.65
C GLN A 930 45.61 -3.15 -11.75
N PRO A 931 44.90 -3.98 -10.96
CA PRO A 931 43.51 -4.33 -11.23
C PRO A 931 42.51 -3.21 -11.00
N PHE A 932 42.92 -2.11 -10.34
CA PHE A 932 42.03 -1.01 -9.99
C PHE A 932 42.58 0.34 -10.42
N ASP A 933 41.72 1.18 -10.99
CA ASP A 933 42.01 2.59 -11.25
C ASP A 933 41.92 3.43 -9.96
N THR A 934 42.15 4.74 -10.09
CA THR A 934 42.01 5.73 -9.03
C THR A 934 40.62 5.67 -8.42
N LYS A 935 40.56 5.53 -7.09
CA LYS A 935 39.29 5.45 -6.35
C LYS A 935 38.46 6.72 -6.49
N ALA A 936 37.13 6.56 -6.52
CA ALA A 936 36.16 7.65 -6.43
C ALA A 936 35.29 7.48 -5.17
N GLN A 937 35.00 8.57 -4.47
CA GLN A 937 34.02 8.54 -3.38
C GLN A 937 32.61 8.55 -3.98
N VAL A 938 31.81 7.54 -3.68
CA VAL A 938 30.47 7.35 -4.26
C VAL A 938 29.37 7.28 -3.20
N GLY A 939 29.71 7.48 -1.92
CA GLY A 939 28.74 7.55 -0.85
C GLY A 939 29.32 7.84 0.54
N THR A 940 28.44 8.08 1.49
CA THR A 940 28.71 8.31 2.92
C THR A 940 27.68 7.59 3.77
N GLY A 941 27.91 7.43 5.08
CA GLY A 941 26.94 6.81 5.99
C GLY A 941 26.97 5.28 6.02
N TRP A 942 27.96 4.64 5.40
CA TRP A 942 28.04 3.18 5.26
C TRP A 942 28.60 2.46 6.50
N GLN A 943 29.03 3.19 7.54
CA GLN A 943 29.55 2.62 8.78
C GLN A 943 28.53 1.79 9.58
N ILE A 944 27.24 1.96 9.26
CA ILE A 944 26.12 1.22 9.85
C ILE A 944 26.16 -0.27 9.50
N TYR A 945 26.83 -0.64 8.41
CA TYR A 945 26.94 -2.02 7.95
C TYR A 945 28.03 -2.77 8.70
N ASN A 946 27.73 -4.01 9.08
CA ASN A 946 28.72 -4.98 9.59
C ASN A 946 29.05 -6.07 8.57
N SER A 947 28.31 -6.16 7.47
CA SER A 947 28.57 -7.06 6.35
C SER A 947 28.06 -6.44 5.05
N LEU A 948 28.77 -6.68 3.94
CA LEU A 948 28.37 -6.39 2.56
C LEU A 948 28.65 -7.63 1.71
N PHE A 949 27.75 -7.96 0.78
CA PHE A 949 27.90 -9.07 -0.15
C PHE A 949 27.10 -8.89 -1.44
#